data_AF-A0A967GAM5-F1
#
_entry.id   AF-A0A967GAM5-F1
#
_cell.length_a   1.000
_cell.length_b   1.000
_cell.length_c   1.000
_cell.angle_alpha   90.00
_cell.angle_beta   90.00
_cell.angle_gamma   90.00
#
_symmetry.space_group_name_H-M   'P 1'
#
loop_
_entity.id
_entity.type
_entity.pdbx_description
1 polymer ?
#
loop_
_entity_poly.entity_id
_entity_poly.type
_entity_poly.pdbx_seq_one_letter_code
_entity_poly.pdbx_strand_id
1 'polypeptide(L)'
;MANKTLLITLVSFGLLLSVAPGRCLADSSTETVRAIEPDPSGLVAHYEFEGFAVDTSGFQPPANGTLFGNPAYVDGVFGRGIALDGEDDYVDCGNASYFNITEQITVAAWIKVVEFDKKFQTIIAKGDNSWRLARVSDSNNIEFACNGTAATKWTGVGEIPWAVSTTTGVNDGKWHHIAGVFDGTKLYLYIDGVLEAAKSASNSIDISDYNVFIGANAQVPGRQWNGLIDDVRIYNYALIQAEIVSIMGENEINLLSRFPATLYDIAKRYDGLEKTEEAKGVCELILQQHPNSPSASGAQLYLVRRNIMSNIKSKNYPEAQAELDILIADFNDHPDFAASLCAIAQSYEWPRKFEKAESLYKRAAQLDPNDPHVKKAKFNWPKLHIFSLIKSEDFNDANVAIDKFTSDFDKHPAVPGVVYWFAKDFEAAKVYDRAKDMYRRVVRQYPKSSHAVQAMLQASKMDVFSLIESGDDIAVQDALDILIADFNDHNDLPEAVFVIGEQYYDNAFRYRKDGLHAESQSGFQKAIAVWDKIITELPPSPFIPQANIFVGICYDRLGDYRTAIKYYQVVLDDWPGYQHAGSAQYKIGRCYQRLRDAGLIGRAEAEILIRAAYEAVVKKYPGSSTAPAARNWLNYHKKPAEGGKK
;
A
#
# COMPACT_ATOMS: atom_id res chain seq x y z
N MET A 1 -8.01 -19.00 17.84
CA MET A 1 -7.79 -17.75 17.10
C MET A 1 -6.71 -17.99 16.06
N ALA A 2 -7.10 -18.34 14.83
CA ALA A 2 -6.19 -18.46 13.71
C ALA A 2 -6.97 -18.03 12.45
N ASN A 3 -6.59 -16.89 11.89
CA ASN A 3 -7.02 -16.43 10.58
C ASN A 3 -6.57 -17.47 9.54
N LYS A 4 -7.53 -18.12 8.86
CA LYS A 4 -7.23 -18.92 7.67
C LYS A 4 -7.25 -17.99 6.46
N THR A 5 -6.06 -17.78 5.90
CA THR A 5 -5.78 -17.11 4.62
C THR A 5 -6.38 -17.91 3.46
N LEU A 6 -7.18 -17.28 2.60
CA LEU A 6 -7.73 -17.85 1.37
C LEU A 6 -6.71 -17.69 0.22
N LEU A 7 -6.24 -18.80 -0.36
CA LEU A 7 -5.43 -18.83 -1.59
C LEU A 7 -6.34 -19.16 -2.78
N ILE A 8 -6.25 -18.38 -3.86
CA ILE A 8 -6.87 -18.69 -5.16
C ILE A 8 -5.72 -19.06 -6.10
N THR A 9 -5.72 -20.28 -6.63
CA THR A 9 -4.76 -20.74 -7.64
C THR A 9 -5.52 -20.96 -8.95
N LEU A 10 -5.21 -20.20 -9.99
CA LEU A 10 -5.80 -20.36 -11.33
C LEU A 10 -5.19 -21.57 -12.04
N VAL A 11 -6.03 -22.52 -12.44
CA VAL A 11 -5.65 -23.66 -13.29
C VAL A 11 -5.30 -23.16 -14.68
N SER A 12 -4.07 -23.42 -15.11
CA SER A 12 -3.62 -23.24 -16.48
C SER A 12 -4.07 -24.41 -17.35
N PHE A 13 -4.74 -24.15 -18.47
CA PHE A 13 -4.88 -25.06 -19.63
C PHE A 13 -5.20 -24.18 -20.85
N GLY A 14 -4.50 -24.19 -21.98
CA GLY A 14 -3.26 -24.83 -22.37
C GLY A 14 -2.84 -24.24 -23.72
N LEU A 15 -1.55 -23.90 -23.87
CA LEU A 15 -0.92 -23.78 -25.18
C LEU A 15 0.39 -24.57 -25.12
N LEU A 16 0.38 -25.71 -25.80
CA LEU A 16 1.60 -26.44 -26.16
C LEU A 16 2.48 -25.54 -27.03
N LEU A 17 3.59 -25.06 -26.49
CA LEU A 17 4.80 -24.80 -27.27
C LEU A 17 5.99 -25.41 -26.53
N SER A 18 6.65 -26.30 -27.24
CA SER A 18 7.71 -27.19 -26.78
C SER A 18 8.96 -26.45 -26.35
N VAL A 19 9.44 -26.69 -25.12
CA VAL A 19 10.89 -26.83 -24.82
C VAL A 19 11.05 -27.84 -23.66
N ALA A 20 11.86 -28.87 -23.86
CA ALA A 20 12.09 -29.99 -22.93
C ALA A 20 13.13 -29.67 -21.82
N PRO A 21 13.57 -30.63 -20.98
CA PRO A 21 12.88 -31.16 -19.80
C PRO A 21 13.70 -30.98 -18.49
N GLY A 22 13.04 -30.91 -17.33
CA GLY A 22 13.70 -31.22 -16.07
C GLY A 22 13.15 -30.56 -14.81
N ARG A 23 12.19 -31.21 -14.14
CA ARG A 23 12.22 -31.63 -12.71
C ARG A 23 10.82 -31.88 -12.16
N CYS A 24 10.77 -32.84 -11.24
CA CYS A 24 9.61 -33.56 -10.73
C CYS A 24 8.45 -32.69 -10.24
N LEU A 25 7.25 -33.15 -10.59
CA LEU A 25 5.98 -32.84 -9.93
C LEU A 25 6.05 -33.31 -8.47
N ALA A 26 5.87 -32.38 -7.54
CA ALA A 26 5.45 -32.69 -6.19
C ALA A 26 3.99 -32.27 -6.06
N ASP A 27 3.18 -33.25 -5.69
CA ASP A 27 1.77 -33.23 -5.33
C ASP A 27 1.33 -31.93 -4.61
N SER A 28 0.48 -31.13 -5.25
CA SER A 28 -0.24 -30.03 -4.59
C SER A 28 -1.73 -30.32 -4.69
N SER A 29 -2.31 -30.66 -3.54
CA SER A 29 -3.74 -30.81 -3.31
C SER A 29 -4.55 -29.73 -4.02
N THR A 30 -5.42 -30.16 -4.94
CA THR A 30 -6.42 -29.31 -5.59
C THR A 30 -7.45 -28.87 -4.56
N GLU A 31 -7.27 -27.69 -3.98
CA GLU A 31 -8.36 -26.98 -3.31
C GLU A 31 -9.23 -26.35 -4.41
N THR A 32 -10.44 -26.91 -4.59
CA THR A 32 -11.50 -26.28 -5.38
C THR A 32 -11.87 -24.96 -4.71
N VAL A 33 -11.84 -23.86 -5.48
CA VAL A 33 -12.42 -22.58 -5.07
C VAL A 33 -13.87 -22.83 -4.67
N ARG A 34 -14.26 -22.32 -3.50
CA ARG A 34 -15.66 -22.27 -3.07
C ARG A 34 -16.23 -20.93 -3.51
N ALA A 35 -17.46 -20.97 -4.02
CA ALA A 35 -18.27 -19.80 -4.36
C ALA A 35 -18.17 -18.71 -3.29
N ILE A 36 -18.10 -17.44 -3.72
CA ILE A 36 -18.40 -16.29 -2.85
C ILE A 36 -19.89 -16.34 -2.57
N GLU A 37 -20.27 -17.18 -1.59
CA GLU A 37 -21.63 -17.26 -1.09
C GLU A 37 -21.90 -16.04 -0.20
N PRO A 38 -23.09 -15.42 -0.33
CA PRO A 38 -23.52 -14.38 0.60
C PRO A 38 -23.46 -14.89 2.05
N ASP A 39 -23.14 -13.99 2.98
CA ASP A 39 -23.27 -14.28 4.41
C ASP A 39 -24.75 -14.59 4.75
N PRO A 40 -25.08 -15.81 5.22
CA PRO A 40 -26.45 -16.18 5.53
C PRO A 40 -27.00 -15.41 6.75
N SER A 41 -26.16 -14.80 7.59
CA SER A 41 -26.63 -14.03 8.76
C SER A 41 -27.39 -12.76 8.40
N GLY A 42 -27.19 -12.23 7.19
CA GLY A 42 -27.93 -11.09 6.67
C GLY A 42 -29.11 -11.44 5.76
N LEU A 43 -29.39 -12.73 5.54
CA LEU A 43 -30.57 -13.20 4.81
C LEU A 43 -31.79 -13.15 5.74
N VAL A 44 -32.70 -12.20 5.49
CA VAL A 44 -33.88 -11.92 6.32
C VAL A 44 -35.06 -12.83 5.96
N ALA A 45 -35.22 -13.16 4.67
CA ALA A 45 -36.25 -14.07 4.20
C ALA A 45 -35.83 -14.72 2.88
N HIS A 46 -36.22 -15.98 2.70
CA HIS A 46 -36.02 -16.74 1.46
C HIS A 46 -37.24 -17.62 1.18
N TYR A 47 -37.88 -17.43 0.03
CA TYR A 47 -39.05 -18.20 -0.41
C TYR A 47 -38.72 -18.97 -1.68
N GLU A 48 -38.46 -20.26 -1.53
CA GLU A 48 -38.14 -21.20 -2.62
C GLU A 48 -39.40 -21.71 -3.34
N PHE A 49 -40.59 -21.56 -2.76
CA PHE A 49 -41.85 -22.01 -3.35
C PHE A 49 -41.95 -23.49 -3.73
N GLU A 50 -41.29 -24.37 -2.96
CA GLU A 50 -41.34 -25.84 -3.07
C GLU A 50 -42.66 -26.46 -2.55
N GLY A 51 -43.80 -25.88 -2.94
CA GLY A 51 -45.14 -26.33 -2.56
C GLY A 51 -45.74 -25.62 -1.34
N PHE A 52 -44.97 -24.73 -0.68
CA PHE A 52 -45.44 -23.88 0.42
C PHE A 52 -44.78 -22.49 0.35
N ALA A 53 -45.39 -21.48 0.96
CA ALA A 53 -44.82 -20.14 1.11
C ALA A 53 -44.08 -20.00 2.47
N VAL A 54 -43.18 -20.93 2.76
CA VAL A 54 -42.39 -20.93 4.00
C VAL A 54 -41.06 -20.24 3.80
N ASP A 55 -40.56 -19.61 4.86
CA ASP A 55 -39.22 -18.98 4.86
C ASP A 55 -38.14 -20.03 5.15
N THR A 56 -37.19 -20.21 4.22
CA THR A 56 -36.08 -21.15 4.31
C THR A 56 -34.75 -20.49 4.68
N SER A 57 -34.73 -19.18 4.96
CA SER A 57 -33.50 -18.41 5.25
C SER A 57 -32.73 -18.89 6.48
N GLY A 58 -33.40 -19.58 7.42
CA GLY A 58 -32.86 -19.89 8.74
C GLY A 58 -32.95 -18.73 9.74
N PHE A 59 -33.48 -17.57 9.33
CA PHE A 59 -33.72 -16.41 10.20
C PHE A 59 -34.78 -16.74 11.28
N GLN A 60 -34.66 -16.11 12.46
CA GLN A 60 -35.57 -16.36 13.59
C GLN A 60 -36.14 -15.06 14.17
N PRO A 61 -37.48 -14.95 14.36
CA PRO A 61 -38.50 -15.93 13.94
C PRO A 61 -38.62 -16.00 12.41
N PRO A 62 -39.04 -17.15 11.83
CA PRO A 62 -39.13 -17.31 10.39
C PRO A 62 -40.21 -16.39 9.80
N ALA A 63 -39.91 -15.80 8.65
CA ALA A 63 -40.80 -14.89 7.93
C ALA A 63 -41.84 -15.63 7.07
N ASN A 64 -42.51 -16.65 7.61
CA ASN A 64 -43.44 -17.47 6.82
C ASN A 64 -44.55 -16.63 6.18
N GLY A 65 -44.77 -16.86 4.89
CA GLY A 65 -45.81 -16.22 4.09
C GLY A 65 -47.16 -16.94 4.19
N THR A 66 -48.23 -16.20 4.00
CA THR A 66 -49.60 -16.70 3.82
C THR A 66 -50.04 -16.50 2.38
N LEU A 67 -50.49 -17.56 1.72
CA LEU A 67 -50.96 -17.50 0.33
C LEU A 67 -52.41 -17.03 0.25
N PHE A 68 -52.69 -16.18 -0.74
CA PHE A 68 -54.02 -15.71 -1.12
C PHE A 68 -54.27 -16.02 -2.60
N GLY A 69 -55.55 -16.15 -3.01
CA GLY A 69 -55.98 -16.48 -4.39
C GLY A 69 -55.88 -17.97 -4.77
N ASN A 70 -55.03 -18.73 -4.08
CA ASN A 70 -54.65 -20.13 -4.38
C ASN A 70 -53.80 -20.28 -5.66
N PRO A 71 -52.63 -19.61 -5.72
CA PRO A 71 -51.74 -19.71 -6.86
C PRO A 71 -51.28 -21.14 -7.09
N ALA A 72 -51.12 -21.50 -8.35
CA ALA A 72 -50.61 -22.82 -8.72
C ALA A 72 -49.09 -22.89 -8.56
N TYR A 73 -48.60 -24.01 -8.02
CA TYR A 73 -47.18 -24.34 -8.08
C TYR A 73 -46.82 -24.93 -9.44
N VAL A 74 -45.83 -24.33 -10.10
CA VAL A 74 -45.35 -24.70 -11.45
C VAL A 74 -43.84 -24.94 -11.42
N ASP A 75 -43.25 -25.35 -12.54
CA ASP A 75 -41.80 -25.57 -12.60
C ASP A 75 -41.05 -24.22 -12.54
N GLY A 76 -40.13 -24.13 -11.57
CA GLY A 76 -39.29 -22.96 -11.29
C GLY A 76 -37.94 -23.01 -11.99
N VAL A 77 -37.07 -22.05 -11.65
CA VAL A 77 -35.63 -22.11 -11.96
C VAL A 77 -34.93 -23.10 -11.05
N PHE A 78 -35.28 -23.06 -9.76
CA PHE A 78 -34.91 -24.06 -8.78
C PHE A 78 -36.17 -24.81 -8.38
N GLY A 79 -36.28 -26.08 -8.77
CA GLY A 79 -37.45 -26.89 -8.41
C GLY A 79 -38.78 -26.29 -8.86
N ARG A 80 -39.55 -25.71 -7.92
CA ARG A 80 -40.92 -25.21 -8.16
C ARG A 80 -41.01 -23.71 -7.89
N GLY A 81 -41.82 -23.02 -8.69
CA GLY A 81 -42.22 -21.61 -8.45
C GLY A 81 -43.73 -21.47 -8.26
N ILE A 82 -44.19 -20.24 -8.07
CA ILE A 82 -45.62 -19.89 -8.03
C ILE A 82 -46.03 -19.18 -9.31
N ALA A 83 -47.23 -19.51 -9.80
CA ALA A 83 -47.91 -18.80 -10.88
C ALA A 83 -48.96 -17.87 -10.27
N LEU A 84 -48.82 -16.57 -10.54
CA LEU A 84 -49.73 -15.52 -10.11
C LEU A 84 -50.56 -15.04 -11.31
N ASP A 85 -51.88 -14.95 -11.14
CA ASP A 85 -52.83 -14.65 -12.23
C ASP A 85 -53.05 -13.15 -12.50
N GLY A 86 -52.52 -12.29 -11.64
CA GLY A 86 -52.68 -10.84 -11.74
C GLY A 86 -53.98 -10.29 -11.15
N GLU A 87 -54.81 -11.08 -10.48
CA GLU A 87 -56.09 -10.63 -9.92
C GLU A 87 -56.10 -10.69 -8.38
N ASP A 88 -56.01 -11.87 -7.78
CA ASP A 88 -56.08 -12.07 -6.33
C ASP A 88 -54.98 -12.96 -5.74
N ASP A 89 -54.10 -13.51 -6.57
CA ASP A 89 -52.94 -14.31 -6.15
C ASP A 89 -51.79 -13.45 -5.60
N TYR A 90 -51.36 -13.73 -4.36
CA TYR A 90 -50.15 -13.15 -3.75
C TYR A 90 -49.73 -13.89 -2.47
N VAL A 91 -48.55 -13.55 -1.95
CA VAL A 91 -48.05 -14.00 -0.64
C VAL A 91 -47.98 -12.82 0.32
N ASP A 92 -48.65 -12.92 1.46
CA ASP A 92 -48.50 -11.98 2.59
C ASP A 92 -47.42 -12.48 3.56
N CYS A 93 -46.30 -11.77 3.64
CA CYS A 93 -45.18 -12.09 4.52
C CYS A 93 -45.28 -11.39 5.88
N GLY A 94 -46.32 -10.57 6.10
CA GLY A 94 -46.55 -9.80 7.33
C GLY A 94 -45.74 -8.51 7.44
N ASN A 95 -45.83 -7.86 8.60
CA ASN A 95 -45.15 -6.60 8.92
C ASN A 95 -44.30 -6.71 10.20
N ALA A 96 -43.44 -7.72 10.25
CA ALA A 96 -42.51 -7.86 11.36
C ALA A 96 -41.39 -6.81 11.28
N SER A 97 -40.80 -6.45 12.43
CA SER A 97 -39.82 -5.37 12.54
C SER A 97 -38.53 -5.62 11.76
N TYR A 98 -38.17 -6.88 11.46
CA TYR A 98 -36.99 -7.21 10.65
C TYR A 98 -37.15 -6.82 9.17
N PHE A 99 -38.37 -6.49 8.72
CA PHE A 99 -38.59 -5.89 7.40
C PHE A 99 -38.40 -4.36 7.38
N ASN A 100 -38.23 -3.72 8.54
CA ASN A 100 -37.92 -2.29 8.66
C ASN A 100 -36.43 -2.04 8.43
N ILE A 101 -35.96 -2.35 7.22
CA ILE A 101 -34.55 -2.24 6.81
C ILE A 101 -34.30 -0.79 6.36
N THR A 102 -33.36 -0.09 7.00
CA THR A 102 -33.11 1.35 6.77
C THR A 102 -31.76 1.68 6.13
N GLU A 103 -30.73 0.87 6.35
CA GLU A 103 -29.35 1.23 5.98
C GLU A 103 -28.93 0.68 4.62
N GLN A 104 -29.07 -0.64 4.43
CA GLN A 104 -28.68 -1.34 3.22
C GLN A 104 -29.68 -2.48 2.98
N ILE A 105 -29.95 -2.79 1.72
CA ILE A 105 -30.88 -3.89 1.38
C ILE A 105 -30.48 -4.51 0.05
N THR A 106 -30.71 -5.82 -0.07
CA THR A 106 -30.80 -6.50 -1.37
C THR A 106 -32.13 -7.23 -1.45
N VAL A 107 -32.86 -7.04 -2.53
CA VAL A 107 -34.08 -7.79 -2.84
C VAL A 107 -33.90 -8.46 -4.19
N ALA A 108 -34.03 -9.78 -4.23
CA ALA A 108 -33.82 -10.58 -5.42
C ALA A 108 -34.95 -11.56 -5.67
N ALA A 109 -35.26 -11.84 -6.93
CA ALA A 109 -36.22 -12.86 -7.32
C ALA A 109 -35.95 -13.34 -8.75
N TRP A 110 -36.25 -14.60 -9.03
CA TRP A 110 -36.45 -15.08 -10.38
C TRP A 110 -37.89 -14.78 -10.81
N ILE A 111 -38.06 -14.20 -11.99
CA ILE A 111 -39.37 -13.90 -12.57
C ILE A 111 -39.47 -14.42 -13.99
N LYS A 112 -40.69 -14.75 -14.42
CA LYS A 112 -40.99 -15.01 -15.83
C LYS A 112 -42.34 -14.42 -16.18
N VAL A 113 -42.33 -13.51 -17.15
CA VAL A 113 -43.51 -12.75 -17.60
C VAL A 113 -43.53 -12.68 -19.12
N VAL A 114 -44.72 -12.83 -19.71
CA VAL A 114 -44.91 -12.77 -21.17
C VAL A 114 -45.36 -11.38 -21.60
N GLU A 115 -46.24 -10.76 -20.81
CA GLU A 115 -46.71 -9.40 -21.03
C GLU A 115 -47.10 -8.78 -19.70
N PHE A 116 -47.05 -7.45 -19.65
CA PHE A 116 -47.54 -6.69 -18.51
C PHE A 116 -48.93 -6.15 -18.82
N ASP A 117 -49.87 -6.37 -17.90
CA ASP A 117 -51.29 -6.05 -18.08
C ASP A 117 -51.77 -4.86 -17.22
N LYS A 118 -50.91 -4.34 -16.34
CA LYS A 118 -51.21 -3.21 -15.44
C LYS A 118 -50.05 -2.24 -15.41
N LYS A 119 -50.36 -0.93 -15.35
CA LYS A 119 -49.36 0.16 -15.27
C LYS A 119 -48.30 -0.04 -14.19
N PHE A 120 -48.64 -0.70 -13.09
CA PHE A 120 -47.67 -1.06 -12.07
C PHE A 120 -47.97 -2.50 -11.66
N GLN A 121 -46.95 -3.35 -11.62
CA GLN A 121 -47.07 -4.75 -11.21
C GLN A 121 -45.92 -5.10 -10.28
N THR A 122 -46.25 -5.67 -9.12
CA THR A 122 -45.31 -5.75 -8.00
C THR A 122 -44.72 -7.15 -7.91
N ILE A 123 -43.40 -7.26 -8.01
CA ILE A 123 -42.70 -8.53 -7.74
C ILE A 123 -42.70 -8.74 -6.22
N ILE A 124 -42.23 -7.73 -5.48
CA ILE A 124 -42.28 -7.70 -4.01
C ILE A 124 -42.24 -6.26 -3.48
N ALA A 125 -42.99 -5.94 -2.43
CA ALA A 125 -42.96 -4.61 -1.83
C ALA A 125 -43.32 -4.58 -0.34
N LYS A 126 -42.68 -3.66 0.39
CA LYS A 126 -43.12 -3.17 1.72
C LYS A 126 -43.99 -1.90 1.62
N GLY A 127 -44.47 -1.61 0.41
CA GLY A 127 -45.21 -0.41 0.06
C GLY A 127 -44.33 0.67 -0.59
N ASP A 128 -44.99 1.65 -1.21
CA ASP A 128 -44.36 2.78 -1.90
C ASP A 128 -43.65 3.76 -0.96
N ASN A 129 -43.96 3.72 0.34
CA ASN A 129 -43.34 4.54 1.37
C ASN A 129 -42.08 3.90 1.98
N SER A 130 -41.67 2.71 1.52
CA SER A 130 -40.43 2.06 1.96
C SER A 130 -39.71 1.51 0.73
N TRP A 131 -39.45 0.22 0.65
CA TRP A 131 -38.80 -0.41 -0.50
C TRP A 131 -39.76 -1.26 -1.35
N ARG A 132 -39.48 -1.34 -2.67
CA ARG A 132 -40.18 -2.19 -3.62
C ARG A 132 -39.32 -2.61 -4.81
N LEU A 133 -39.66 -3.75 -5.39
CA LEU A 133 -39.21 -4.21 -6.70
C LEU A 133 -40.45 -4.48 -7.57
N ALA A 134 -40.64 -3.70 -8.63
CA ALA A 134 -41.88 -3.69 -9.39
C ALA A 134 -41.68 -3.19 -10.83
N ARG A 135 -42.60 -3.53 -11.73
CA ARG A 135 -42.76 -2.84 -13.02
C ARG A 135 -43.25 -1.40 -12.81
N VAL A 136 -42.73 -0.45 -13.60
CA VAL A 136 -43.09 0.98 -13.52
C VAL A 136 -43.86 1.52 -14.74
N SER A 137 -44.98 2.21 -14.49
CA SER A 137 -45.78 2.95 -15.47
C SER A 137 -46.16 2.14 -16.74
N ASP A 138 -46.39 2.80 -17.87
CA ASP A 138 -46.67 2.13 -19.15
C ASP A 138 -45.39 1.54 -19.82
N SER A 139 -44.29 1.36 -19.07
CA SER A 139 -43.01 0.84 -19.58
C SER A 139 -42.87 -0.68 -19.41
N ASN A 140 -41.92 -1.30 -20.10
CA ASN A 140 -41.56 -2.71 -19.88
C ASN A 140 -40.45 -2.89 -18.84
N ASN A 141 -40.12 -1.82 -18.12
CA ASN A 141 -38.94 -1.77 -17.27
C ASN A 141 -39.30 -2.15 -15.83
N ILE A 142 -38.34 -2.77 -15.16
CA ILE A 142 -38.41 -3.04 -13.73
C ILE A 142 -37.75 -1.87 -12.99
N GLU A 143 -38.32 -1.50 -11.87
CA GLU A 143 -37.88 -0.44 -10.98
C GLU A 143 -37.60 -1.02 -9.60
N PHE A 144 -36.44 -0.67 -9.05
CA PHE A 144 -36.14 -0.82 -7.64
C PHE A 144 -36.17 0.55 -6.98
N ALA A 145 -36.97 0.68 -5.93
CA ALA A 145 -37.16 1.94 -5.22
C ALA A 145 -36.97 1.74 -3.72
N CYS A 146 -36.31 2.70 -3.09
CA CYS A 146 -36.12 2.79 -1.64
C CYS A 146 -36.47 4.21 -1.19
N ASN A 147 -37.72 4.47 -0.80
CA ASN A 147 -38.18 5.79 -0.36
C ASN A 147 -37.35 6.31 0.82
N GLY A 148 -37.23 7.62 0.97
CA GLY A 148 -36.37 8.29 1.96
C GLY A 148 -34.93 8.54 1.47
N THR A 149 -34.42 7.72 0.55
CA THR A 149 -32.99 7.73 0.16
C THR A 149 -32.54 8.93 -0.71
N ALA A 150 -33.49 9.69 -1.26
CA ALA A 150 -33.20 10.81 -2.16
C ALA A 150 -32.60 12.03 -1.43
N ALA A 151 -31.59 12.65 -2.05
CA ALA A 151 -31.02 13.92 -1.57
C ALA A 151 -31.96 15.13 -1.76
N THR A 152 -32.91 15.03 -2.69
CA THR A 152 -33.82 16.12 -3.08
C THR A 152 -35.27 15.66 -3.04
N LYS A 153 -36.19 16.59 -2.75
CA LYS A 153 -37.63 16.32 -2.82
C LYS A 153 -38.06 16.12 -4.27
N TRP A 154 -38.90 15.12 -4.52
CA TRP A 154 -39.47 14.91 -5.85
C TRP A 154 -40.43 16.04 -6.21
N THR A 155 -40.33 16.52 -7.45
CA THR A 155 -41.13 17.63 -7.98
C THR A 155 -42.48 17.21 -8.54
N GLY A 156 -42.81 15.91 -8.47
CA GLY A 156 -44.04 15.34 -9.04
C GLY A 156 -43.99 15.10 -10.55
N VAL A 157 -42.85 15.37 -11.20
CA VAL A 157 -42.65 15.21 -12.64
C VAL A 157 -41.27 14.63 -12.91
N GLY A 158 -41.18 13.70 -13.86
CA GLY A 158 -39.92 13.04 -14.24
C GLY A 158 -39.56 11.85 -13.33
N GLU A 159 -38.32 11.40 -13.45
CA GLU A 159 -37.82 10.26 -12.68
C GLU A 159 -37.95 10.46 -11.17
N ILE A 160 -38.34 9.39 -10.50
CA ILE A 160 -38.40 9.33 -9.04
C ILE A 160 -36.96 9.32 -8.49
N PRO A 161 -36.59 10.23 -7.58
CA PRO A 161 -35.19 10.40 -7.18
C PRO A 161 -34.67 9.28 -6.27
N TRP A 162 -35.58 8.52 -5.65
CA TRP A 162 -35.29 7.36 -4.81
C TRP A 162 -35.52 6.01 -5.52
N ALA A 163 -35.55 6.02 -6.85
CA ALA A 163 -35.77 4.82 -7.65
C ALA A 163 -34.82 4.75 -8.85
N VAL A 164 -34.46 3.53 -9.22
CA VAL A 164 -33.66 3.20 -10.40
C VAL A 164 -34.44 2.20 -11.24
N SER A 165 -34.50 2.44 -12.55
CA SER A 165 -35.24 1.58 -13.50
C SER A 165 -34.30 0.98 -14.54
N THR A 166 -34.63 -0.22 -14.99
CA THR A 166 -33.95 -0.86 -16.12
C THR A 166 -34.24 -0.10 -17.42
N THR A 167 -33.44 -0.34 -18.46
CA THR A 167 -33.76 0.08 -19.83
C THR A 167 -34.17 -1.09 -20.71
N THR A 168 -33.76 -2.29 -20.31
CA THR A 168 -34.12 -3.57 -20.91
C THR A 168 -35.42 -4.09 -20.29
N GLY A 169 -36.35 -4.50 -21.15
CA GLY A 169 -37.58 -5.18 -20.76
C GLY A 169 -37.36 -6.68 -20.54
N VAL A 170 -38.15 -7.26 -19.64
CA VAL A 170 -38.03 -8.67 -19.18
C VAL A 170 -39.26 -9.52 -19.55
N ASN A 171 -40.15 -8.97 -20.37
CA ASN A 171 -41.40 -9.59 -20.80
C ASN A 171 -41.25 -10.40 -22.09
N ASP A 172 -40.25 -11.28 -22.13
CA ASP A 172 -39.96 -12.13 -23.30
C ASP A 172 -40.38 -13.60 -23.10
N GLY A 173 -41.06 -13.90 -21.99
CA GLY A 173 -41.48 -15.25 -21.61
C GLY A 173 -40.35 -16.15 -21.11
N LYS A 174 -39.17 -15.62 -20.80
CA LYS A 174 -38.07 -16.35 -20.17
C LYS A 174 -37.93 -16.01 -18.69
N TRP A 175 -37.18 -16.86 -17.99
CA TRP A 175 -36.77 -16.58 -16.62
C TRP A 175 -35.66 -15.54 -16.60
N HIS A 176 -35.84 -14.51 -15.77
CA HIS A 176 -34.86 -13.48 -15.49
C HIS A 176 -34.63 -13.35 -14.00
N HIS A 177 -33.38 -13.22 -13.58
CA HIS A 177 -33.05 -12.91 -12.20
C HIS A 177 -32.95 -11.40 -12.02
N ILE A 178 -33.79 -10.84 -11.16
CA ILE A 178 -33.80 -9.41 -10.88
C ILE A 178 -33.31 -9.17 -9.46
N ALA A 179 -32.31 -8.31 -9.29
CA ALA A 179 -31.82 -7.91 -7.97
C ALA A 179 -31.73 -6.38 -7.85
N GLY A 180 -32.45 -5.82 -6.87
CA GLY A 180 -32.32 -4.43 -6.44
C GLY A 180 -31.43 -4.33 -5.21
N VAL A 181 -30.43 -3.46 -5.24
CA VAL A 181 -29.45 -3.29 -4.15
C VAL A 181 -29.37 -1.82 -3.75
N PHE A 182 -29.37 -1.55 -2.44
CA PHE A 182 -29.01 -0.26 -1.88
C PHE A 182 -27.83 -0.43 -0.91
N ASP A 183 -26.71 0.25 -1.19
CA ASP A 183 -25.46 0.14 -0.40
C ASP A 183 -25.28 1.24 0.66
N GLY A 184 -26.33 2.04 0.90
CA GLY A 184 -26.28 3.22 1.76
C GLY A 184 -25.94 4.51 1.02
N THR A 185 -25.38 4.42 -0.20
CA THR A 185 -24.96 5.56 -1.02
C THR A 185 -25.44 5.50 -2.46
N LYS A 186 -25.81 4.32 -2.96
CA LYS A 186 -26.27 4.10 -4.33
C LYS A 186 -27.30 2.98 -4.39
N LEU A 187 -28.27 3.17 -5.27
CA LEU A 187 -29.18 2.15 -5.75
C LEU A 187 -28.56 1.48 -6.97
N TYR A 188 -28.72 0.17 -7.07
CA TYR A 188 -28.31 -0.66 -8.20
C TYR A 188 -29.46 -1.58 -8.58
N LEU A 189 -29.57 -1.87 -9.87
CA LEU A 189 -30.53 -2.83 -10.39
C LEU A 189 -29.83 -3.74 -11.38
N TYR A 190 -29.93 -5.04 -11.14
CA TYR A 190 -29.31 -6.09 -11.93
C TYR A 190 -30.37 -6.92 -12.64
N ILE A 191 -30.09 -7.27 -13.90
CA ILE A 191 -30.82 -8.30 -14.67
C ILE A 191 -29.82 -9.41 -14.98
N ASP A 192 -30.15 -10.65 -14.65
CA ASP A 192 -29.33 -11.84 -14.94
C ASP A 192 -27.87 -11.67 -14.47
N GLY A 193 -27.71 -11.03 -13.31
CA GLY A 193 -26.40 -10.80 -12.69
C GLY A 193 -25.60 -9.64 -13.28
N VAL A 194 -26.13 -8.96 -14.32
CA VAL A 194 -25.51 -7.80 -14.97
C VAL A 194 -26.07 -6.52 -14.41
N LEU A 195 -25.20 -5.57 -14.04
CA LEU A 195 -25.63 -4.24 -13.63
C LEU A 195 -26.27 -3.52 -14.82
N GLU A 196 -27.56 -3.26 -14.71
CA GLU A 196 -28.35 -2.61 -15.76
C GLU A 196 -28.48 -1.10 -15.49
N ALA A 197 -28.65 -0.71 -14.24
CA ALA A 197 -28.80 0.69 -13.86
C ALA A 197 -28.29 0.97 -12.44
N ALA A 198 -27.78 2.19 -12.23
CA ALA A 198 -27.37 2.65 -10.92
C ALA A 198 -27.73 4.14 -10.71
N LYS A 199 -28.01 4.52 -9.46
CA LYS A 199 -28.39 5.90 -9.11
C LYS A 199 -27.85 6.27 -7.74
N SER A 200 -27.34 7.50 -7.62
CA SER A 200 -26.87 8.02 -6.33
C SER A 200 -28.03 8.23 -5.34
N ALA A 201 -27.75 7.92 -4.08
CA ALA A 201 -28.61 8.12 -2.92
C ALA A 201 -27.77 8.69 -1.77
N SER A 202 -28.41 9.23 -0.73
CA SER A 202 -27.66 9.91 0.35
C SER A 202 -28.24 9.72 1.75
N ASN A 203 -29.42 9.12 1.87
CA ASN A 203 -30.18 9.00 3.11
C ASN A 203 -30.65 7.55 3.30
N SER A 204 -31.16 7.24 4.50
CA SER A 204 -31.72 5.92 4.84
C SER A 204 -33.07 5.65 4.17
N ILE A 205 -33.45 4.38 4.10
CA ILE A 205 -34.79 3.94 3.67
C ILE A 205 -35.81 4.26 4.75
N ASP A 206 -36.95 4.80 4.36
CA ASP A 206 -38.08 5.02 5.25
C ASP A 206 -38.74 3.69 5.68
N ILE A 207 -39.22 3.64 6.93
CA ILE A 207 -39.99 2.50 7.44
C ILE A 207 -41.47 2.63 7.08
N SER A 208 -42.18 1.51 7.06
CA SER A 208 -43.59 1.43 6.66
C SER A 208 -44.35 0.42 7.51
N ASP A 209 -45.58 0.78 7.87
CA ASP A 209 -46.50 -0.08 8.63
C ASP A 209 -47.27 -1.08 7.72
N TYR A 210 -47.00 -1.08 6.42
CA TYR A 210 -47.59 -2.05 5.48
C TYR A 210 -46.85 -3.39 5.51
N ASN A 211 -47.60 -4.46 5.29
CA ASN A 211 -47.08 -5.81 5.14
C ASN A 211 -46.20 -5.91 3.89
N VAL A 212 -45.21 -6.81 3.95
CA VAL A 212 -44.42 -7.21 2.78
C VAL A 212 -45.24 -8.20 1.96
N PHE A 213 -45.59 -7.85 0.73
CA PHE A 213 -46.28 -8.74 -0.20
C PHE A 213 -45.36 -9.15 -1.34
N ILE A 214 -45.38 -10.42 -1.71
CA ILE A 214 -44.82 -10.94 -2.97
C ILE A 214 -45.98 -11.09 -3.95
N GLY A 215 -45.86 -10.50 -5.14
CA GLY A 215 -46.91 -10.54 -6.16
C GLY A 215 -47.97 -9.45 -6.05
N ALA A 216 -47.93 -8.59 -5.02
CA ALA A 216 -48.88 -7.50 -4.81
C ALA A 216 -48.27 -6.36 -3.97
N ASN A 217 -49.03 -5.29 -3.72
CA ASN A 217 -48.60 -4.15 -2.90
C ASN A 217 -49.69 -3.80 -1.88
N ALA A 218 -49.38 -3.99 -0.59
CA ALA A 218 -50.32 -3.75 0.51
C ALA A 218 -50.73 -2.28 0.66
N GLN A 219 -49.88 -1.34 0.21
CA GLN A 219 -50.17 0.10 0.28
C GLN A 219 -51.02 0.58 -0.89
N VAL A 220 -50.77 0.07 -2.10
CA VAL A 220 -51.45 0.50 -3.33
C VAL A 220 -52.07 -0.70 -4.04
N PRO A 221 -53.37 -0.95 -3.85
CA PRO A 221 -54.10 -2.03 -4.54
C PRO A 221 -54.09 -1.87 -6.07
N GLY A 222 -54.38 -2.96 -6.78
CA GLY A 222 -54.44 -2.97 -8.25
C GLY A 222 -53.08 -3.10 -8.95
N ARG A 223 -52.06 -3.59 -8.23
CA ARG A 223 -50.69 -3.77 -8.72
C ARG A 223 -50.20 -5.23 -8.67
N GLN A 224 -51.14 -6.16 -8.83
CA GLN A 224 -50.88 -7.59 -8.79
C GLN A 224 -49.98 -8.03 -9.96
N TRP A 225 -49.08 -8.96 -9.67
CA TRP A 225 -48.19 -9.57 -10.65
C TRP A 225 -48.94 -10.63 -11.44
N ASN A 226 -48.79 -10.59 -12.76
CA ASN A 226 -49.27 -11.64 -13.66
C ASN A 226 -48.05 -12.33 -14.28
N GLY A 227 -47.71 -13.52 -13.79
CA GLY A 227 -46.50 -14.23 -14.18
C GLY A 227 -46.00 -15.19 -13.12
N LEU A 228 -44.83 -15.78 -13.40
CA LEU A 228 -44.20 -16.72 -12.49
C LEU A 228 -43.15 -16.01 -11.62
N ILE A 229 -43.08 -16.41 -10.35
CA ILE A 229 -42.05 -15.98 -9.40
C ILE A 229 -41.43 -17.21 -8.75
N ASP A 230 -40.12 -17.18 -8.59
CA ASP A 230 -39.34 -18.20 -7.90
C ASP A 230 -38.22 -17.54 -7.05
N ASP A 231 -37.81 -18.24 -5.99
CA ASP A 231 -36.56 -18.02 -5.27
C ASP A 231 -36.33 -16.57 -4.78
N VAL A 232 -37.34 -16.05 -4.08
CA VAL A 232 -37.36 -14.66 -3.59
C VAL A 232 -36.48 -14.55 -2.35
N ARG A 233 -35.54 -13.59 -2.35
CA ARG A 233 -34.61 -13.34 -1.23
C ARG A 233 -34.61 -11.89 -0.81
N ILE A 234 -34.54 -11.66 0.50
CA ILE A 234 -34.36 -10.33 1.10
C ILE A 234 -33.14 -10.39 2.01
N TYR A 235 -32.16 -9.52 1.77
CA TYR A 235 -31.00 -9.32 2.62
C TYR A 235 -31.02 -7.93 3.24
N ASN A 236 -30.56 -7.81 4.49
CA ASN A 236 -30.41 -6.52 5.19
C ASN A 236 -29.05 -5.84 4.95
N TYR A 237 -28.35 -6.24 3.88
CA TYR A 237 -27.09 -5.65 3.43
C TYR A 237 -27.02 -5.65 1.90
N ALA A 238 -26.08 -4.87 1.37
CA ALA A 238 -25.84 -4.82 -0.07
C ALA A 238 -24.97 -6.00 -0.53
N LEU A 239 -25.53 -6.87 -1.37
CA LEU A 239 -24.77 -7.89 -2.07
C LEU A 239 -23.90 -7.25 -3.15
N ILE A 240 -22.67 -7.75 -3.30
CA ILE A 240 -21.85 -7.43 -4.46
C ILE A 240 -22.31 -8.25 -5.67
N GLN A 241 -21.97 -7.80 -6.88
CA GLN A 241 -22.36 -8.50 -8.12
C GLN A 241 -21.98 -9.99 -8.11
N ALA A 242 -20.83 -10.36 -7.55
CA ALA A 242 -20.41 -11.76 -7.47
C ALA A 242 -21.36 -12.61 -6.59
N GLU A 243 -21.83 -12.06 -5.47
CA GLU A 243 -22.82 -12.70 -4.59
C GLU A 243 -24.18 -12.80 -5.28
N ILE A 244 -24.58 -11.76 -6.04
CA ILE A 244 -25.82 -11.77 -6.85
C ILE A 244 -25.77 -12.91 -7.88
N VAL A 245 -24.64 -13.10 -8.55
CA VAL A 245 -24.52 -14.18 -9.54
C VAL A 245 -24.40 -15.54 -8.84
N SER A 246 -23.82 -15.61 -7.63
CA SER A 246 -23.81 -16.85 -6.84
C SER A 246 -25.23 -17.32 -6.50
N ILE A 247 -26.14 -16.42 -6.12
CA ILE A 247 -27.53 -16.76 -5.78
C ILE A 247 -28.39 -17.09 -7.01
N MET A 248 -27.90 -16.84 -8.23
CA MET A 248 -28.50 -17.32 -9.48
C MET A 248 -28.24 -18.80 -9.75
N GLY A 249 -27.39 -19.47 -8.96
CA GLY A 249 -27.07 -20.89 -9.13
C GLY A 249 -26.15 -21.21 -10.32
N GLU A 250 -25.44 -20.21 -10.87
CA GLU A 250 -24.40 -20.44 -11.88
C GLU A 250 -23.06 -20.86 -11.23
N ASN A 251 -22.35 -21.83 -11.82
CA ASN A 251 -21.01 -22.25 -11.33
C ASN A 251 -19.90 -21.25 -11.72
N GLU A 252 -18.95 -21.00 -10.82
CA GLU A 252 -17.86 -20.00 -10.89
C GLU A 252 -17.06 -19.92 -12.21
N ILE A 253 -16.99 -21.01 -12.96
CA ILE A 253 -16.22 -21.09 -14.21
C ILE A 253 -16.92 -20.37 -15.38
N ASN A 254 -18.26 -20.30 -15.39
CA ASN A 254 -19.01 -19.51 -16.39
C ASN A 254 -19.15 -18.03 -16.00
N LEU A 255 -19.11 -17.75 -14.69
CA LEU A 255 -19.20 -16.41 -14.08
C LEU A 255 -18.04 -15.48 -14.49
N LEU A 256 -16.81 -15.98 -14.43
CA LEU A 256 -15.61 -15.17 -14.61
C LEU A 256 -15.32 -14.86 -16.09
N SER A 257 -15.80 -15.69 -17.03
CA SER A 257 -15.63 -15.51 -18.48
C SER A 257 -16.69 -14.63 -19.15
N ARG A 258 -17.65 -14.08 -18.39
CA ARG A 258 -18.79 -13.32 -18.95
C ARG A 258 -18.74 -11.83 -18.62
N PHE A 259 -17.97 -11.44 -17.58
CA PHE A 259 -17.96 -10.07 -17.05
C PHE A 259 -16.53 -9.49 -16.93
N PRO A 260 -15.99 -8.89 -18.01
CA PRO A 260 -14.65 -8.31 -17.99
C PRO A 260 -14.47 -7.19 -16.96
N ALA A 261 -15.54 -6.50 -16.55
CA ALA A 261 -15.51 -5.50 -15.48
C ALA A 261 -15.20 -6.13 -14.11
N THR A 262 -15.82 -7.27 -13.79
CA THR A 262 -15.58 -8.01 -12.54
C THR A 262 -14.14 -8.55 -12.51
N LEU A 263 -13.63 -9.07 -13.63
CA LEU A 263 -12.23 -9.46 -13.74
C LEU A 263 -11.30 -8.26 -13.48
N TYR A 264 -11.60 -7.09 -14.04
CA TYR A 264 -10.77 -5.91 -13.81
C TYR A 264 -10.82 -5.43 -12.36
N ASP A 265 -11.97 -5.52 -11.69
CA ASP A 265 -12.07 -5.25 -10.25
C ASP A 265 -11.26 -6.24 -9.41
N ILE A 266 -11.24 -7.52 -9.79
CA ILE A 266 -10.37 -8.53 -9.17
C ILE A 266 -8.90 -8.18 -9.37
N ALA A 267 -8.50 -7.78 -10.58
CA ALA A 267 -7.12 -7.35 -10.86
C ALA A 267 -6.72 -6.17 -9.97
N LYS A 268 -7.58 -5.15 -9.82
CA LYS A 268 -7.35 -4.01 -8.91
C LYS A 268 -7.26 -4.43 -7.45
N ARG A 269 -8.05 -5.42 -7.00
CA ARG A 269 -7.95 -5.96 -5.63
C ARG A 269 -6.63 -6.69 -5.41
N TYR A 270 -6.21 -7.53 -6.35
CA TYR A 270 -4.90 -8.18 -6.28
C TYR A 270 -3.76 -7.16 -6.25
N ASP A 271 -3.85 -6.10 -7.06
CA ASP A 271 -2.90 -5.00 -7.07
C ASP A 271 -2.79 -4.33 -5.70
N GLY A 272 -3.93 -4.02 -5.07
CA GLY A 272 -4.00 -3.45 -3.72
C GLY A 272 -3.49 -4.36 -2.60
N LEU A 273 -3.45 -5.67 -2.84
CA LEU A 273 -2.87 -6.68 -1.93
C LEU A 273 -1.41 -7.02 -2.26
N GLU A 274 -0.75 -6.25 -3.14
CA GLU A 274 0.62 -6.47 -3.63
C GLU A 274 0.83 -7.80 -4.39
N LYS A 275 -0.27 -8.48 -4.79
CA LYS A 275 -0.29 -9.71 -5.57
C LYS A 275 -0.15 -9.42 -7.07
N THR A 276 1.04 -8.98 -7.44
CA THR A 276 1.31 -8.37 -8.76
C THR A 276 1.16 -9.37 -9.91
N GLU A 277 1.61 -10.62 -9.74
CA GLU A 277 1.54 -11.64 -10.80
C GLU A 277 0.10 -12.11 -11.03
N GLU A 278 -0.68 -12.22 -9.97
CA GLU A 278 -2.10 -12.58 -10.04
C GLU A 278 -2.91 -11.47 -10.72
N ALA A 279 -2.67 -10.19 -10.35
CA ALA A 279 -3.28 -9.05 -11.03
C ALA A 279 -2.93 -9.01 -12.52
N LYS A 280 -1.66 -9.27 -12.87
CA LYS A 280 -1.19 -9.35 -14.26
C LYS A 280 -1.91 -10.46 -15.02
N GLY A 281 -1.98 -11.67 -14.46
CA GLY A 281 -2.64 -12.81 -15.10
C GLY A 281 -4.12 -12.53 -15.38
N VAL A 282 -4.81 -11.85 -14.46
CA VAL A 282 -6.22 -11.45 -14.67
C VAL A 282 -6.34 -10.39 -15.78
N CYS A 283 -5.44 -9.41 -15.86
CA CYS A 283 -5.44 -8.45 -16.96
C CYS A 283 -5.16 -9.09 -18.32
N GLU A 284 -4.21 -10.04 -18.40
CA GLU A 284 -3.93 -10.81 -19.62
C GLU A 284 -5.14 -11.65 -20.05
N LEU A 285 -5.87 -12.24 -19.10
CA LEU A 285 -7.10 -12.97 -19.34
C LEU A 285 -8.18 -12.07 -19.97
N ILE A 286 -8.36 -10.84 -19.46
CA ILE A 286 -9.31 -9.86 -20.01
C ILE A 286 -8.95 -9.54 -21.46
N LEU A 287 -7.67 -9.30 -21.76
CA LEU A 287 -7.22 -8.99 -23.12
C LEU A 287 -7.39 -10.19 -24.08
N GLN A 288 -7.20 -11.42 -23.58
CA GLN A 288 -7.36 -12.62 -24.39
C GLN A 288 -8.82 -12.94 -24.70
N GLN A 289 -9.70 -12.88 -23.69
CA GLN A 289 -11.09 -13.32 -23.82
C GLN A 289 -12.05 -12.19 -24.22
N HIS A 290 -11.72 -10.95 -23.87
CA HIS A 290 -12.57 -9.78 -24.06
C HIS A 290 -11.81 -8.56 -24.63
N PRO A 291 -11.08 -8.71 -25.76
CA PRO A 291 -10.21 -7.66 -26.30
C PRO A 291 -10.94 -6.36 -26.66
N ASN A 292 -12.25 -6.43 -26.93
CA ASN A 292 -13.07 -5.27 -27.31
C ASN A 292 -13.93 -4.73 -26.15
N SER A 293 -13.73 -5.24 -24.93
CA SER A 293 -14.51 -4.78 -23.77
C SER A 293 -14.03 -3.41 -23.26
N PRO A 294 -14.90 -2.62 -22.60
CA PRO A 294 -14.47 -1.38 -21.94
C PRO A 294 -13.36 -1.60 -20.90
N SER A 295 -13.26 -2.80 -20.32
CA SER A 295 -12.22 -3.15 -19.34
C SER A 295 -10.88 -3.54 -19.96
N ALA A 296 -10.84 -3.81 -21.28
CA ALA A 296 -9.59 -4.14 -21.98
C ALA A 296 -8.62 -2.96 -21.98
N SER A 297 -9.11 -1.73 -22.16
CA SER A 297 -8.27 -0.53 -22.08
C SER A 297 -7.67 -0.35 -20.68
N GLY A 298 -8.45 -0.57 -19.62
CA GLY A 298 -7.97 -0.56 -18.24
C GLY A 298 -6.93 -1.65 -17.96
N ALA A 299 -7.17 -2.87 -18.45
CA ALA A 299 -6.23 -3.98 -18.33
C ALA A 299 -4.91 -3.69 -19.07
N GLN A 300 -4.97 -3.10 -20.28
CA GLN A 300 -3.78 -2.73 -21.03
C GLN A 300 -3.00 -1.60 -20.34
N LEU A 301 -3.68 -0.56 -19.86
CA LEU A 301 -3.06 0.52 -19.09
C LEU A 301 -2.35 -0.02 -17.84
N TYR A 302 -3.00 -0.95 -17.11
CA TYR A 302 -2.42 -1.60 -15.95
C TYR A 302 -1.10 -2.31 -16.28
N LEU A 303 -1.09 -3.12 -17.35
CA LEU A 303 0.08 -3.87 -17.78
C LEU A 303 1.22 -2.95 -18.23
N VAL A 304 0.93 -1.94 -19.05
CA VAL A 304 1.94 -0.95 -19.50
C VAL A 304 2.55 -0.22 -18.30
N ARG A 305 1.71 0.29 -17.38
CA ARG A 305 2.16 0.94 -16.14
C ARG A 305 3.08 0.02 -15.33
N ARG A 306 2.72 -1.26 -15.20
CA ARG A 306 3.48 -2.24 -14.42
C ARG A 306 4.84 -2.56 -15.07
N ASN A 307 4.90 -2.69 -16.38
CA ASN A 307 6.16 -2.90 -17.08
C ASN A 307 7.10 -1.70 -16.91
N ILE A 308 6.59 -0.46 -17.03
CA ILE A 308 7.38 0.76 -16.81
C ILE A 308 8.01 0.72 -15.41
N MET A 309 7.21 0.44 -14.38
CA MET A 309 7.70 0.37 -13.00
C MET A 309 8.72 -0.77 -12.78
N SER A 310 8.52 -1.92 -13.43
CA SER A 310 9.47 -3.04 -13.40
C SER A 310 10.81 -2.68 -14.06
N ASN A 311 10.76 -1.99 -15.20
CA ASN A 311 11.93 -1.50 -15.90
C ASN A 311 12.70 -0.46 -15.06
N ILE A 312 12.00 0.45 -14.38
CA ILE A 312 12.61 1.42 -13.43
C ILE A 312 13.30 0.68 -12.28
N LYS A 313 12.63 -0.29 -11.66
CA LYS A 313 13.20 -1.11 -10.57
C LYS A 313 14.45 -1.86 -11.02
N SER A 314 14.44 -2.37 -12.24
CA SER A 314 15.57 -3.07 -12.87
C SER A 314 16.64 -2.12 -13.43
N LYS A 315 16.47 -0.80 -13.29
CA LYS A 315 17.34 0.26 -13.82
C LYS A 315 17.44 0.26 -15.36
N ASN A 316 16.48 -0.35 -16.06
CA ASN A 316 16.36 -0.32 -17.52
C ASN A 316 15.56 0.92 -17.98
N TYR A 317 16.15 2.10 -17.78
CA TYR A 317 15.48 3.38 -18.06
C TYR A 317 15.11 3.63 -19.54
N PRO A 318 15.90 3.17 -20.54
CA PRO A 318 15.50 3.31 -21.94
C PRO A 318 14.19 2.59 -22.25
N GLU A 319 14.03 1.36 -21.76
CA GLU A 319 12.80 0.58 -21.96
C GLU A 319 11.62 1.20 -21.20
N ALA A 320 11.85 1.62 -19.95
CA ALA A 320 10.84 2.35 -19.18
C ALA A 320 10.35 3.63 -19.89
N GLN A 321 11.24 4.31 -20.62
CA GLN A 321 10.88 5.49 -21.40
C GLN A 321 10.06 5.11 -22.64
N ALA A 322 10.45 4.06 -23.38
CA ALA A 322 9.71 3.61 -24.55
C ALA A 322 8.27 3.21 -24.20
N GLU A 323 8.07 2.47 -23.12
CA GLU A 323 6.72 2.10 -22.64
C GLU A 323 5.95 3.30 -22.08
N LEU A 324 6.62 4.26 -21.46
CA LEU A 324 5.99 5.50 -21.02
C LEU A 324 5.49 6.33 -22.21
N ASP A 325 6.23 6.35 -23.32
CA ASP A 325 5.81 7.04 -24.54
C ASP A 325 4.53 6.39 -25.12
N ILE A 326 4.44 5.05 -25.09
CA ILE A 326 3.21 4.30 -25.43
C ILE A 326 2.07 4.68 -24.48
N LEU A 327 2.31 4.66 -23.17
CA LEU A 327 1.30 5.02 -22.17
C LEU A 327 0.73 6.42 -22.42
N ILE A 328 1.60 7.37 -22.73
CA ILE A 328 1.23 8.75 -23.02
C ILE A 328 0.46 8.89 -24.34
N ALA A 329 0.84 8.14 -25.37
CA ALA A 329 0.19 8.20 -26.67
C ALA A 329 -1.22 7.58 -26.64
N ASP A 330 -1.36 6.42 -26.01
CA ASP A 330 -2.55 5.57 -26.16
C ASP A 330 -3.60 5.79 -25.07
N PHE A 331 -3.21 6.33 -23.90
CA PHE A 331 -4.09 6.39 -22.72
C PHE A 331 -4.29 7.79 -22.14
N ASN A 332 -3.91 8.85 -22.85
CA ASN A 332 -4.01 10.23 -22.34
C ASN A 332 -5.44 10.63 -21.90
N ASP A 333 -6.45 10.07 -22.56
CA ASP A 333 -7.87 10.35 -22.27
C ASP A 333 -8.49 9.32 -21.32
N HIS A 334 -7.72 8.35 -20.84
CA HIS A 334 -8.21 7.32 -19.92
C HIS A 334 -8.41 7.88 -18.50
N PRO A 335 -9.50 7.53 -17.78
CA PRO A 335 -9.75 8.03 -16.42
C PRO A 335 -8.60 7.78 -15.43
N ASP A 336 -7.96 6.61 -15.51
CA ASP A 336 -6.84 6.24 -14.63
C ASP A 336 -5.46 6.79 -15.09
N PHE A 337 -5.42 7.68 -16.09
CA PHE A 337 -4.15 8.20 -16.64
C PHE A 337 -3.39 9.04 -15.61
N ALA A 338 -4.08 9.94 -14.89
CA ALA A 338 -3.46 10.76 -13.85
C ALA A 338 -2.88 9.91 -12.71
N ALA A 339 -3.63 8.88 -12.29
CA ALA A 339 -3.19 7.91 -11.29
C ALA A 339 -1.94 7.16 -11.75
N SER A 340 -1.90 6.75 -13.02
CA SER A 340 -0.78 6.02 -13.62
C SER A 340 0.49 6.89 -13.70
N LEU A 341 0.38 8.15 -14.14
CA LEU A 341 1.50 9.09 -14.14
C LEU A 341 2.06 9.30 -12.73
N CYS A 342 1.20 9.45 -11.72
CA CYS A 342 1.63 9.61 -10.33
C CYS A 342 2.34 8.36 -9.78
N ALA A 343 1.84 7.15 -10.09
CA ALA A 343 2.46 5.90 -9.66
C ALA A 343 3.86 5.71 -10.29
N ILE A 344 3.98 6.01 -11.58
CA ILE A 344 5.27 5.96 -12.30
C ILE A 344 6.23 7.02 -11.75
N ALA A 345 5.76 8.25 -11.52
CA ALA A 345 6.57 9.32 -10.93
C ALA A 345 7.14 8.90 -9.56
N GLN A 346 6.29 8.31 -8.72
CA GLN A 346 6.70 7.80 -7.41
C GLN A 346 7.80 6.72 -7.52
N SER A 347 7.73 5.85 -8.54
CA SER A 347 8.78 4.84 -8.77
C SER A 347 10.15 5.42 -9.14
N TYR A 348 10.19 6.64 -9.71
CA TYR A 348 11.42 7.39 -9.99
C TYR A 348 11.98 8.14 -8.76
N GLU A 349 11.19 8.34 -7.69
CA GLU A 349 11.65 9.03 -6.47
C GLU A 349 12.72 8.23 -5.73
N TRP A 350 12.53 6.90 -5.55
CA TRP A 350 13.49 6.03 -4.85
C TRP A 350 14.89 5.99 -5.49
N PRO A 351 15.05 5.84 -6.82
CA PRO A 351 16.36 5.96 -7.47
C PRO A 351 16.87 7.42 -7.58
N ARG A 352 16.22 8.39 -6.92
CA ARG A 352 16.55 9.84 -6.93
C ARG A 352 16.66 10.44 -8.33
N LYS A 353 15.76 10.01 -9.24
CA LYS A 353 15.60 10.55 -10.61
C LYS A 353 14.55 11.67 -10.59
N PHE A 354 14.84 12.72 -9.83
CA PHE A 354 13.88 13.79 -9.54
C PHE A 354 13.41 14.53 -10.77
N GLU A 355 14.26 14.77 -11.78
CA GLU A 355 13.81 15.48 -13.00
C GLU A 355 12.74 14.68 -13.76
N LYS A 356 12.85 13.35 -13.79
CA LYS A 356 11.88 12.45 -14.44
C LYS A 356 10.58 12.34 -13.63
N ALA A 357 10.69 12.21 -12.31
CA ALA A 357 9.51 12.19 -11.44
C ALA A 357 8.75 13.54 -11.49
N GLU A 358 9.50 14.66 -11.46
CA GLU A 358 8.94 16.02 -11.55
C GLU A 358 8.16 16.22 -12.84
N SER A 359 8.70 15.85 -14.01
CA SER A 359 8.02 16.05 -15.29
C SER A 359 6.70 15.29 -15.38
N LEU A 360 6.65 14.08 -14.82
CA LEU A 360 5.44 13.25 -14.75
C LEU A 360 4.39 13.86 -13.81
N TYR A 361 4.76 14.30 -12.62
CA TYR A 361 3.82 14.98 -11.73
C TYR A 361 3.38 16.34 -12.30
N LYS A 362 4.24 17.09 -12.99
CA LYS A 362 3.84 18.32 -13.70
C LYS A 362 2.77 18.04 -14.73
N ARG A 363 2.95 16.97 -15.53
CA ARG A 363 1.94 16.55 -16.51
C ARG A 363 0.64 16.13 -15.82
N ALA A 364 0.72 15.30 -14.79
CA ALA A 364 -0.45 14.87 -14.02
C ALA A 364 -1.20 16.06 -13.38
N ALA A 365 -0.48 17.09 -12.91
CA ALA A 365 -1.07 18.27 -12.29
C ALA A 365 -1.89 19.16 -13.24
N GLN A 366 -1.75 18.97 -14.55
CA GLN A 366 -2.48 19.70 -15.61
C GLN A 366 -3.76 18.99 -16.07
N LEU A 367 -4.01 17.76 -15.58
CA LEU A 367 -5.21 16.98 -15.89
C LEU A 367 -6.43 17.46 -15.08
N ASP A 368 -7.53 16.71 -15.13
CA ASP A 368 -8.81 17.06 -14.50
C ASP A 368 -8.63 17.52 -13.03
N PRO A 369 -8.93 18.79 -12.69
CA PRO A 369 -8.80 19.32 -11.34
C PRO A 369 -9.59 18.55 -10.27
N ASN A 370 -10.62 17.79 -10.66
CA ASN A 370 -11.42 16.96 -9.76
C ASN A 370 -10.78 15.61 -9.42
N ASP A 371 -9.79 15.15 -10.18
CA ASP A 371 -9.08 13.90 -9.90
C ASP A 371 -8.24 14.04 -8.61
N PRO A 372 -8.40 13.13 -7.61
CA PRO A 372 -7.61 13.19 -6.38
C PRO A 372 -6.10 13.12 -6.61
N HIS A 373 -5.63 12.45 -7.67
CA HIS A 373 -4.21 12.34 -8.01
C HIS A 373 -3.63 13.65 -8.53
N VAL A 374 -4.43 14.53 -9.14
CA VAL A 374 -4.00 15.86 -9.56
C VAL A 374 -3.62 16.72 -8.34
N LYS A 375 -4.35 16.63 -7.23
CA LYS A 375 -3.97 17.30 -5.98
C LYS A 375 -2.66 16.76 -5.43
N LYS A 376 -2.48 15.43 -5.43
CA LYS A 376 -1.20 14.78 -5.06
C LYS A 376 -0.05 15.26 -5.96
N ALA A 377 -0.29 15.37 -7.27
CA ALA A 377 0.70 15.80 -8.23
C ALA A 377 1.10 17.27 -8.02
N LYS A 378 0.13 18.16 -7.80
CA LYS A 378 0.36 19.60 -7.49
C LYS A 378 1.23 19.80 -6.26
N PHE A 379 1.12 18.95 -5.25
CA PHE A 379 1.99 18.97 -4.08
C PHE A 379 3.39 18.37 -4.37
N ASN A 380 3.48 17.28 -5.13
CA ASN A 380 4.74 16.56 -5.29
C ASN A 380 5.69 17.17 -6.32
N TRP A 381 5.21 17.78 -7.41
CA TRP A 381 6.13 18.31 -8.42
C TRP A 381 7.03 19.46 -7.90
N PRO A 382 6.55 20.48 -7.15
CA PRO A 382 7.43 21.54 -6.67
C PRO A 382 8.42 21.02 -5.62
N LYS A 383 7.98 20.05 -4.80
CA LYS A 383 8.84 19.33 -3.85
C LYS A 383 10.04 18.69 -4.56
N LEU A 384 9.79 17.96 -5.65
CA LEU A 384 10.85 17.30 -6.43
C LEU A 384 11.74 18.29 -7.18
N HIS A 385 11.17 19.39 -7.65
CA HIS A 385 11.93 20.47 -8.25
C HIS A 385 12.97 21.03 -7.27
N ILE A 386 12.60 21.28 -6.02
CA ILE A 386 13.52 21.72 -4.96
C ILE A 386 14.63 20.69 -4.72
N PHE A 387 14.29 19.39 -4.62
CA PHE A 387 15.31 18.35 -4.47
C PHE A 387 16.27 18.30 -5.66
N SER A 388 15.78 18.54 -6.88
CA SER A 388 16.63 18.64 -8.08
C SER A 388 17.60 19.83 -7.98
N LEU A 389 17.12 21.01 -7.58
CA LEU A 389 17.93 22.22 -7.45
C LEU A 389 19.02 22.08 -6.38
N ILE A 390 18.70 21.50 -5.22
CA ILE A 390 19.71 21.25 -4.17
C ILE A 390 20.79 20.29 -4.68
N LYS A 391 20.37 19.22 -5.39
CA LYS A 391 21.29 18.23 -5.97
C LYS A 391 22.18 18.81 -7.08
N SER A 392 21.68 19.77 -7.85
CA SER A 392 22.47 20.49 -8.86
C SER A 392 23.26 21.66 -8.29
N GLU A 393 23.28 21.83 -6.96
CA GLU A 393 23.94 22.92 -6.23
C GLU A 393 23.41 24.33 -6.60
N ASP A 394 22.21 24.41 -7.16
CA ASP A 394 21.52 25.68 -7.44
C ASP A 394 20.73 26.14 -6.21
N PHE A 395 21.47 26.48 -5.17
CA PHE A 395 20.88 26.72 -3.87
C PHE A 395 20.03 27.99 -3.83
N ASN A 396 20.32 29.00 -4.65
CA ASN A 396 19.57 30.25 -4.66
C ASN A 396 18.15 30.03 -5.18
N ASP A 397 18.03 29.35 -6.32
CA ASP A 397 16.71 29.00 -6.86
C ASP A 397 16.00 27.99 -5.96
N ALA A 398 16.74 27.08 -5.32
CA ALA A 398 16.16 26.17 -4.33
C ALA A 398 15.47 26.92 -3.18
N ASN A 399 16.11 27.96 -2.61
CA ASN A 399 15.51 28.75 -1.52
C ASN A 399 14.24 29.50 -1.98
N VAL A 400 14.28 30.12 -3.16
CA VAL A 400 13.10 30.79 -3.74
C VAL A 400 11.94 29.80 -3.92
N ALA A 401 12.25 28.59 -4.42
CA ALA A 401 11.28 27.54 -4.60
C ALA A 401 10.73 27.01 -3.26
N ILE A 402 11.55 26.92 -2.21
CA ILE A 402 11.13 26.53 -0.86
C ILE A 402 10.18 27.56 -0.26
N ASP A 403 10.48 28.86 -0.40
CA ASP A 403 9.60 29.92 0.09
C ASP A 403 8.25 29.87 -0.61
N LYS A 404 8.24 29.71 -1.93
CA LYS A 404 7.02 29.52 -2.68
C LYS A 404 6.26 28.26 -2.22
N PHE A 405 6.94 27.12 -2.09
CA PHE A 405 6.32 25.86 -1.68
C PHE A 405 5.67 25.95 -0.30
N THR A 406 6.39 26.49 0.69
CA THR A 406 5.86 26.63 2.05
C THR A 406 4.72 27.65 2.13
N SER A 407 4.70 28.67 1.27
CA SER A 407 3.57 29.59 1.14
C SER A 407 2.35 28.94 0.47
N ASP A 408 2.56 28.20 -0.62
CA ASP A 408 1.47 27.56 -1.39
C ASP A 408 0.80 26.41 -0.61
N PHE A 409 1.51 25.80 0.35
CA PHE A 409 1.07 24.62 1.11
C PHE A 409 1.13 24.81 2.63
N ASP A 410 1.02 26.04 3.13
CA ASP A 410 1.17 26.41 4.56
C ASP A 410 0.40 25.51 5.56
N LYS A 411 -0.78 25.04 5.18
CA LYS A 411 -1.67 24.20 5.99
C LYS A 411 -1.53 22.69 5.72
N HIS A 412 -0.71 22.29 4.75
CA HIS A 412 -0.61 20.88 4.38
C HIS A 412 0.23 20.11 5.44
N PRO A 413 -0.29 19.01 6.01
CA PRO A 413 0.32 18.35 7.18
C PRO A 413 1.71 17.75 6.91
N ALA A 414 2.04 17.48 5.65
CA ALA A 414 3.35 16.96 5.27
C ALA A 414 4.45 18.02 5.12
N VAL A 415 4.13 19.33 5.09
CA VAL A 415 5.13 20.39 4.88
C VAL A 415 6.27 20.37 5.91
N PRO A 416 6.01 20.20 7.23
CA PRO A 416 7.10 20.18 8.22
C PRO A 416 8.14 19.09 7.92
N GLY A 417 7.67 17.89 7.55
CA GLY A 417 8.53 16.78 7.17
C GLY A 417 9.29 17.05 5.87
N VAL A 418 8.64 17.64 4.86
CA VAL A 418 9.29 18.00 3.59
C VAL A 418 10.40 19.04 3.80
N VAL A 419 10.15 20.09 4.59
CA VAL A 419 11.16 21.12 4.92
C VAL A 419 12.32 20.51 5.72
N TYR A 420 12.05 19.58 6.64
CA TYR A 420 13.07 18.81 7.33
C TYR A 420 13.95 18.01 6.36
N TRP A 421 13.37 17.36 5.35
CA TRP A 421 14.13 16.63 4.34
C TRP A 421 14.93 17.55 3.40
N PHE A 422 14.45 18.76 3.11
CA PHE A 422 15.28 19.76 2.42
C PHE A 422 16.49 20.16 3.26
N ALA A 423 16.32 20.33 4.57
CA ALA A 423 17.44 20.60 5.49
C ALA A 423 18.47 19.46 5.47
N LYS A 424 18.01 18.20 5.45
CA LYS A 424 18.86 17.01 5.32
C LYS A 424 19.64 16.98 4.01
N ASP A 425 19.03 17.37 2.89
CA ASP A 425 19.73 17.43 1.61
C ASP A 425 20.76 18.57 1.55
N PHE A 426 20.48 19.73 2.16
CA PHE A 426 21.49 20.78 2.35
C PHE A 426 22.66 20.32 3.24
N GLU A 427 22.36 19.57 4.31
CA GLU A 427 23.37 18.99 5.20
C GLU A 427 24.26 18.00 4.44
N ALA A 428 23.67 17.12 3.61
CA ALA A 428 24.41 16.19 2.77
C ALA A 428 25.27 16.89 1.71
N ALA A 429 24.82 18.05 1.21
CA ALA A 429 25.58 18.93 0.33
C ALA A 429 26.64 19.78 1.08
N LYS A 430 26.78 19.61 2.41
CA LYS A 430 27.69 20.34 3.29
C LYS A 430 27.47 21.86 3.31
N VAL A 431 26.24 22.31 3.04
CA VAL A 431 25.85 23.73 3.11
C VAL A 431 25.18 24.00 4.47
N TYR A 432 25.98 23.94 5.54
CA TYR A 432 25.49 23.86 6.92
C TYR A 432 24.65 25.07 7.35
N ASP A 433 24.96 26.28 6.88
CA ASP A 433 24.15 27.46 7.20
C ASP A 433 22.72 27.37 6.64
N ARG A 434 22.57 26.83 5.42
CA ARG A 434 21.25 26.64 4.80
C ARG A 434 20.50 25.48 5.46
N ALA A 435 21.19 24.37 5.75
CA ALA A 435 20.62 23.27 6.50
C ALA A 435 20.09 23.73 7.86
N LYS A 436 20.90 24.51 8.59
CA LYS A 436 20.55 25.11 9.87
C LYS A 436 19.33 26.01 9.79
N ASP A 437 19.28 26.93 8.82
CA ASP A 437 18.13 27.81 8.69
C ASP A 437 16.84 27.03 8.40
N MET A 438 16.92 25.99 7.58
CA MET A 438 15.77 25.11 7.30
C MET A 438 15.33 24.32 8.53
N TYR A 439 16.25 23.75 9.30
CA TYR A 439 15.90 23.10 10.57
C TYR A 439 15.24 24.09 11.54
N ARG A 440 15.82 25.28 11.72
CA ARG A 440 15.23 26.33 12.56
C ARG A 440 13.87 26.80 12.04
N ARG A 441 13.66 26.81 10.72
CA ARG A 441 12.35 27.09 10.12
C ARG A 441 11.32 26.06 10.55
N VAL A 442 11.65 24.76 10.57
CA VAL A 442 10.74 23.71 11.05
C VAL A 442 10.31 23.99 12.50
N VAL A 443 11.27 24.32 13.36
CA VAL A 443 11.02 24.61 14.78
C VAL A 443 10.13 25.86 14.95
N ARG A 444 10.43 26.95 14.24
CA ARG A 444 9.73 28.22 14.36
C ARG A 444 8.31 28.18 13.79
N GLN A 445 8.13 27.57 12.61
CA GLN A 445 6.86 27.58 11.89
C GLN A 445 5.97 26.40 12.28
N TYR A 446 6.55 25.27 12.68
CA TYR A 446 5.83 24.02 12.96
C TYR A 446 6.22 23.40 14.31
N PRO A 447 6.13 24.14 15.43
CA PRO A 447 6.62 23.70 16.75
C PRO A 447 5.89 22.46 17.29
N LYS A 448 4.66 22.19 16.81
CA LYS A 448 3.87 21.01 17.21
C LYS A 448 4.10 19.78 16.31
N SER A 449 4.91 19.89 15.27
CA SER A 449 5.18 18.77 14.36
C SER A 449 6.06 17.73 15.06
N SER A 450 5.91 16.45 14.68
CA SER A 450 6.77 15.37 15.16
C SER A 450 8.26 15.58 14.82
N HIS A 451 8.55 16.46 13.87
CA HIS A 451 9.90 16.76 13.40
C HIS A 451 10.53 17.94 14.15
N ALA A 452 9.79 18.67 15.00
CA ALA A 452 10.30 19.89 15.64
C ALA A 452 11.51 19.60 16.55
N VAL A 453 11.39 18.64 17.47
CA VAL A 453 12.47 18.29 18.40
C VAL A 453 13.70 17.75 17.65
N GLN A 454 13.47 16.86 16.67
CA GLN A 454 14.55 16.36 15.81
C GLN A 454 15.23 17.49 15.03
N ALA A 455 14.47 18.44 14.48
CA ALA A 455 15.03 19.59 13.80
C ALA A 455 15.84 20.50 14.75
N MET A 456 15.41 20.67 16.01
CA MET A 456 16.20 21.42 17.00
C MET A 456 17.57 20.77 17.22
N LEU A 457 17.60 19.45 17.43
CA LEU A 457 18.84 18.70 17.62
C LEU A 457 19.76 18.83 16.40
N GLN A 458 19.22 18.67 15.18
CA GLN A 458 20.01 18.81 13.97
C GLN A 458 20.49 20.24 13.75
N ALA A 459 19.70 21.27 14.11
CA ALA A 459 20.13 22.67 14.06
C ALA A 459 21.31 22.94 15.01
N SER A 460 21.24 22.45 16.25
CA SER A 460 22.34 22.57 17.23
C SER A 460 23.59 21.85 16.73
N LYS A 461 23.45 20.67 16.10
CA LYS A 461 24.56 19.98 15.43
C LYS A 461 25.18 20.82 14.31
N MET A 462 24.37 21.50 13.49
CA MET A 462 24.88 22.38 12.43
C MET A 462 25.62 23.60 13.00
N ASP A 463 25.23 24.13 14.16
CA ASP A 463 26.01 25.17 14.85
C ASP A 463 27.41 24.66 15.23
N VAL A 464 27.51 23.44 15.75
CA VAL A 464 28.82 22.80 16.02
C VAL A 464 29.64 22.66 14.75
N PHE A 465 29.06 22.18 13.64
CA PHE A 465 29.79 22.04 12.37
C PHE A 465 30.32 23.37 11.84
N SER A 466 29.52 24.43 11.88
CA SER A 466 29.93 25.77 11.45
C SER A 466 31.10 26.30 12.29
N LEU A 467 31.11 26.04 13.60
CA LEU A 467 32.22 26.42 14.49
C LEU A 467 33.49 25.57 14.26
N ILE A 468 33.33 24.30 13.88
CA ILE A 468 34.48 23.47 13.47
C ILE A 468 35.15 24.04 12.22
N GLU A 469 34.36 24.57 11.27
CA GLU A 469 34.89 25.21 10.06
C GLU A 469 35.56 26.56 10.34
N SER A 470 35.09 27.32 11.32
CA SER A 470 35.71 28.59 11.73
C SER A 470 37.01 28.39 12.51
N GLY A 471 37.23 27.21 13.11
CA GLY A 471 38.41 26.87 13.89
C GLY A 471 38.39 27.40 15.34
N ASP A 472 37.23 27.86 15.83
CA ASP A 472 37.06 28.31 17.21
C ASP A 472 36.81 27.12 18.14
N ASP A 473 37.90 26.49 18.59
CA ASP A 473 37.84 25.28 19.41
C ASP A 473 37.11 25.47 20.75
N ILE A 474 37.14 26.66 21.33
CA ILE A 474 36.46 26.95 22.60
C ILE A 474 34.94 26.98 22.34
N ALA A 475 34.52 27.73 21.33
CA ALA A 475 33.12 27.80 20.96
C ALA A 475 32.55 26.44 20.53
N VAL A 476 33.36 25.59 19.87
CA VAL A 476 32.95 24.22 19.54
C VAL A 476 32.65 23.40 20.79
N GLN A 477 33.50 23.43 21.81
CA GLN A 477 33.27 22.69 23.04
C GLN A 477 32.02 23.18 23.76
N ASP A 478 31.86 24.49 23.91
CA ASP A 478 30.66 25.08 24.52
C ASP A 478 29.38 24.65 23.78
N ALA A 479 29.38 24.69 22.44
CA ALA A 479 28.24 24.28 21.63
C ALA A 479 27.96 22.78 21.72
N LEU A 480 29.00 21.94 21.82
CA LEU A 480 28.86 20.49 21.98
C LEU A 480 28.27 20.13 23.35
N ASP A 481 28.73 20.79 24.42
CA ASP A 481 28.21 20.56 25.76
C ASP A 481 26.75 21.01 25.89
N ILE A 482 26.37 22.12 25.25
CA ILE A 482 24.97 22.55 25.13
C ILE A 482 24.15 21.50 24.37
N LEU A 483 24.63 21.01 23.22
CA LEU A 483 23.95 19.97 22.44
C LEU A 483 23.72 18.71 23.29
N ILE A 484 24.69 18.28 24.09
CA ILE A 484 24.55 17.10 24.94
C ILE A 484 23.57 17.36 26.08
N ALA A 485 23.66 18.52 26.73
CA ALA A 485 22.80 18.88 27.85
C ALA A 485 21.32 19.00 27.45
N ASP A 486 21.04 19.68 26.34
CA ASP A 486 19.67 19.97 25.87
C ASP A 486 18.95 18.73 25.33
N PHE A 487 19.69 17.70 24.91
CA PHE A 487 19.16 16.52 24.22
C PHE A 487 19.58 15.19 24.84
N ASN A 488 19.98 15.18 26.12
CA ASN A 488 20.49 13.99 26.81
C ASN A 488 19.55 12.76 26.74
N ASP A 489 18.24 13.00 26.74
CA ASP A 489 17.19 11.98 26.68
C ASP A 489 16.74 11.67 25.24
N HIS A 490 17.34 12.30 24.22
CA HIS A 490 16.94 12.13 22.83
C HIS A 490 17.68 10.97 22.15
N ASN A 491 16.93 10.03 21.57
CA ASN A 491 17.48 8.80 20.95
C ASN A 491 18.50 9.06 19.83
N ASP A 492 18.36 10.17 19.09
CA ASP A 492 19.26 10.52 17.98
C ASP A 492 20.53 11.29 18.43
N LEU A 493 20.68 11.64 19.72
CA LEU A 493 21.85 12.37 20.22
C LEU A 493 23.17 11.60 20.01
N PRO A 494 23.28 10.29 20.31
CA PRO A 494 24.51 9.55 20.08
C PRO A 494 24.95 9.54 18.61
N GLU A 495 24.01 9.48 17.66
CA GLU A 495 24.30 9.60 16.23
C GLU A 495 24.85 11.00 15.90
N ALA A 496 24.20 12.06 16.39
CA ALA A 496 24.64 13.43 16.14
C ALA A 496 26.07 13.68 16.66
N VAL A 497 26.38 13.25 17.88
CA VAL A 497 27.73 13.35 18.46
C VAL A 497 28.73 12.49 17.68
N PHE A 498 28.31 11.31 17.23
CA PHE A 498 29.16 10.43 16.42
C PHE A 498 29.61 11.10 15.11
N VAL A 499 28.67 11.73 14.39
CA VAL A 499 28.96 12.43 13.13
C VAL A 499 29.83 13.68 13.36
N ILE A 500 29.72 14.36 14.51
CA ILE A 500 30.67 15.43 14.90
C ILE A 500 32.10 14.89 15.02
N GLY A 501 32.29 13.72 15.61
CA GLY A 501 33.59 13.06 15.66
C GLY A 501 34.13 12.70 14.27
N GLU A 502 33.25 12.23 13.37
CA GLU A 502 33.61 11.95 11.98
C GLU A 502 34.09 13.20 11.23
N GLN A 503 33.47 14.36 11.48
CA GLN A 503 33.89 15.61 10.86
C GLN A 503 35.33 16.00 11.23
N TYR A 504 35.72 15.84 12.50
CA TYR A 504 37.11 16.05 12.93
C TYR A 504 38.06 15.01 12.33
N TYR A 505 37.64 13.76 12.28
CA TYR A 505 38.41 12.66 11.70
C TYR A 505 38.69 12.90 10.21
N ASP A 506 37.68 13.28 9.43
CA ASP A 506 37.81 13.57 8.00
C ASP A 506 38.74 14.76 7.75
N ASN A 507 38.61 15.83 8.56
CA ASN A 507 39.52 16.97 8.52
C ASN A 507 40.97 16.55 8.83
N ALA A 508 41.18 15.71 9.83
CA ALA A 508 42.50 15.19 10.19
C ALA A 508 43.15 14.38 9.06
N PHE A 509 42.36 13.59 8.33
CA PHE A 509 42.83 12.87 7.15
C PHE A 509 43.19 13.80 5.99
N ARG A 510 42.38 14.84 5.74
CA ARG A 510 42.67 15.87 4.74
C ARG A 510 43.99 16.58 5.05
N TYR A 511 44.16 17.07 6.27
CA TYR A 511 45.41 17.71 6.70
C TYR A 511 46.63 16.80 6.53
N ARG A 512 46.51 15.50 6.84
CA ARG A 512 47.60 14.55 6.62
C ARG A 512 47.99 14.43 5.15
N LYS A 513 47.01 14.41 4.25
CA LYS A 513 47.23 14.34 2.79
C LYS A 513 47.91 15.61 2.28
N ASP A 514 47.58 16.74 2.88
CA ASP A 514 48.13 18.06 2.52
C ASP A 514 49.50 18.34 3.19
N GLY A 515 50.04 17.38 3.95
CA GLY A 515 51.34 17.49 4.64
C GLY A 515 51.30 18.25 5.97
N LEU A 516 50.11 18.64 6.42
CA LEU A 516 49.85 19.36 7.67
C LEU A 516 49.77 18.37 8.84
N HIS A 517 50.93 17.87 9.27
CA HIS A 517 51.03 16.78 10.24
C HIS A 517 50.56 17.17 11.66
N ALA A 518 50.82 18.39 12.11
CA ALA A 518 50.44 18.83 13.46
C ALA A 518 48.92 19.02 13.56
N GLU A 519 48.32 19.64 12.55
CA GLU A 519 46.89 19.83 12.39
C GLU A 519 46.16 18.49 12.26
N SER A 520 46.76 17.54 11.55
CA SER A 520 46.26 16.17 11.47
C SER A 520 46.24 15.48 12.84
N GLN A 521 47.33 15.56 13.61
CA GLN A 521 47.40 14.99 14.96
C GLN A 521 46.37 15.62 15.90
N SER A 522 46.27 16.96 15.88
CA SER A 522 45.26 17.71 16.65
C SER A 522 43.84 17.28 16.27
N GLY A 523 43.53 17.15 14.97
CA GLY A 523 42.23 16.69 14.50
C GLY A 523 41.87 15.27 14.98
N PHE A 524 42.82 14.33 15.00
CA PHE A 524 42.58 13.00 15.55
C PHE A 524 42.32 13.02 17.06
N GLN A 525 43.00 13.89 17.81
CA GLN A 525 42.76 14.06 19.25
C GLN A 525 41.37 14.64 19.52
N LYS A 526 40.94 15.62 18.74
CA LYS A 526 39.58 16.19 18.84
C LYS A 526 38.51 15.15 18.50
N ALA A 527 38.71 14.34 17.46
CA ALA A 527 37.80 13.24 17.14
C ALA A 527 37.67 12.23 18.29
N ILE A 528 38.80 11.86 18.93
CA ILE A 528 38.80 11.00 20.11
C ILE A 528 37.99 11.62 21.24
N ALA A 529 38.24 12.90 21.57
CA ALA A 529 37.54 13.59 22.65
C ALA A 529 36.02 13.60 22.45
N VAL A 530 35.54 13.78 21.21
CA VAL A 530 34.11 13.74 20.89
C VAL A 530 33.54 12.33 21.04
N TRP A 531 34.22 11.30 20.51
CA TRP A 531 33.72 9.93 20.61
C TRP A 531 33.81 9.35 22.03
N ASP A 532 34.77 9.80 22.84
CA ASP A 532 34.85 9.41 24.26
C ASP A 532 33.61 9.87 25.05
N LYS A 533 32.98 10.99 24.67
CA LYS A 533 31.69 11.40 25.26
C LYS A 533 30.59 10.37 25.02
N ILE A 534 30.54 9.73 23.84
CA ILE A 534 29.59 8.64 23.55
C ILE A 534 29.85 7.42 24.44
N ILE A 535 31.13 7.14 24.72
CA ILE A 535 31.55 5.98 25.49
C ILE A 535 31.32 6.19 27.00
N THR A 536 31.46 7.42 27.49
CA THR A 536 31.58 7.70 28.93
C THR A 536 30.50 8.62 29.52
N GLU A 537 29.90 9.49 28.72
CA GLU A 537 28.96 10.53 29.18
C GLU A 537 27.52 10.27 28.72
N LEU A 538 27.32 9.75 27.52
CA LEU A 538 25.99 9.53 26.94
C LEU A 538 25.32 8.23 27.44
N PRO A 539 23.97 8.16 27.41
CA PRO A 539 23.24 6.92 27.67
C PRO A 539 23.68 5.76 26.74
N PRO A 540 23.58 4.50 27.19
CA PRO A 540 23.94 3.34 26.39
C PRO A 540 23.26 3.33 25.01
N SER A 541 24.06 3.19 23.95
CA SER A 541 23.57 3.28 22.57
C SER A 541 24.30 2.31 21.64
N PRO A 542 23.73 1.96 20.46
CA PRO A 542 24.40 1.11 19.48
C PRO A 542 25.67 1.74 18.88
N PHE A 543 25.91 3.04 19.14
CA PHE A 543 27.11 3.75 18.69
C PHE A 543 28.34 3.50 19.56
N ILE A 544 28.21 2.95 20.78
CA ILE A 544 29.36 2.66 21.66
C ILE A 544 30.40 1.74 21.02
N PRO A 545 30.07 0.55 20.48
CA PRO A 545 31.06 -0.31 19.84
C PRO A 545 31.67 0.35 18.60
N GLN A 546 30.89 1.18 17.87
CA GLN A 546 31.39 1.90 16.71
C GLN A 546 32.39 3.01 17.12
N ALA A 547 32.06 3.82 18.13
CA ALA A 547 32.91 4.85 18.71
C ALA A 547 34.25 4.26 19.18
N ASN A 548 34.22 3.12 19.90
CA ASN A 548 35.45 2.42 20.32
C ASN A 548 36.34 2.03 19.13
N ILE A 549 35.77 1.50 18.04
CA ILE A 549 36.56 1.20 16.83
C ILE A 549 37.20 2.47 16.27
N PHE A 550 36.45 3.56 16.16
CA PHE A 550 36.94 4.81 15.57
C PHE A 550 38.01 5.49 16.44
N VAL A 551 37.83 5.52 17.77
CA VAL A 551 38.87 5.94 18.72
C VAL A 551 40.13 5.08 18.58
N GLY A 552 39.98 3.77 18.49
CA GLY A 552 41.10 2.85 18.22
C GLY A 552 41.82 3.15 16.88
N ILE A 553 41.08 3.57 15.84
CA ILE A 553 41.67 3.96 14.56
C ILE A 553 42.47 5.27 14.71
N CYS A 554 41.97 6.24 15.47
CA CYS A 554 42.69 7.48 15.74
C CYS A 554 44.00 7.23 16.50
N TYR A 555 43.97 6.43 17.58
CA TYR A 555 45.21 6.07 18.29
C TYR A 555 46.21 5.33 17.40
N ASP A 556 45.75 4.41 16.54
CA ASP A 556 46.60 3.75 15.54
C ASP A 556 47.24 4.77 14.57
N ARG A 557 46.50 5.83 14.20
CA ARG A 557 47.00 6.90 13.31
C ARG A 557 47.98 7.85 14.00
N LEU A 558 47.80 8.06 15.30
CA LEU A 558 48.69 8.83 16.18
C LEU A 558 49.96 8.05 16.56
N GLY A 559 49.99 6.73 16.32
CA GLY A 559 51.13 5.86 16.63
C GLY A 559 51.07 5.20 18.01
N ASP A 560 49.99 5.42 18.77
CA ASP A 560 49.76 4.71 20.03
C ASP A 560 49.01 3.39 19.79
N TYR A 561 49.76 2.43 19.27
CA TYR A 561 49.21 1.11 18.92
C TYR A 561 48.72 0.32 20.13
N ARG A 562 49.27 0.56 21.33
CA ARG A 562 48.85 -0.16 22.55
C ARG A 562 47.48 0.32 23.00
N THR A 563 47.25 1.62 23.01
CA THR A 563 45.94 2.18 23.33
C THR A 563 44.92 1.80 22.26
N ALA A 564 45.29 1.84 20.97
CA ALA A 564 44.43 1.36 19.89
C ALA A 564 43.92 -0.08 20.12
N ILE A 565 44.82 -1.00 20.51
CA ILE A 565 44.45 -2.40 20.81
C ILE A 565 43.43 -2.48 21.95
N LYS A 566 43.56 -1.68 23.01
CA LYS A 566 42.61 -1.69 24.14
C LYS A 566 41.18 -1.38 23.69
N TYR A 567 41.00 -0.32 22.90
CA TYR A 567 39.69 0.07 22.39
C TYR A 567 39.10 -0.99 21.44
N TYR A 568 39.91 -1.59 20.57
CA TYR A 568 39.43 -2.71 19.75
C TYR A 568 39.06 -3.93 20.60
N GLN A 569 39.80 -4.20 21.66
CA GLN A 569 39.57 -5.36 22.53
C GLN A 569 38.26 -5.22 23.31
N VAL A 570 37.94 -4.03 23.81
CA VAL A 570 36.65 -3.72 24.45
C VAL A 570 35.48 -4.14 23.55
N VAL A 571 35.56 -3.84 22.24
CA VAL A 571 34.51 -4.24 21.28
C VAL A 571 34.35 -5.76 21.17
N LEU A 572 35.45 -6.50 21.23
CA LEU A 572 35.44 -7.96 21.13
C LEU A 572 34.95 -8.63 22.41
N ASP A 573 35.24 -8.02 23.55
CA ASP A 573 34.88 -8.54 24.87
C ASP A 573 33.40 -8.30 25.16
N ASP A 574 32.92 -7.08 24.92
CA ASP A 574 31.57 -6.67 25.31
C ASP A 574 30.54 -6.83 24.17
N TRP A 575 30.97 -6.76 22.89
CA TRP A 575 30.10 -6.90 21.71
C TRP A 575 30.66 -7.90 20.67
N PRO A 576 30.92 -9.16 21.03
CA PRO A 576 31.50 -10.14 20.13
C PRO A 576 30.67 -10.41 18.87
N GLY A 577 29.35 -10.17 18.89
CA GLY A 577 28.45 -10.34 17.75
C GLY A 577 28.33 -9.12 16.82
N TYR A 578 29.00 -7.99 17.13
CA TYR A 578 28.91 -6.78 16.33
C TYR A 578 29.43 -7.02 14.90
N GLN A 579 28.74 -6.46 13.89
CA GLN A 579 29.05 -6.67 12.48
C GLN A 579 30.50 -6.32 12.08
N HIS A 580 31.17 -5.45 12.85
CA HIS A 580 32.56 -5.06 12.63
C HIS A 580 33.55 -5.65 13.65
N ALA A 581 33.14 -6.59 14.51
CA ALA A 581 34.03 -7.27 15.46
C ALA A 581 35.20 -7.98 14.74
N GLY A 582 34.94 -8.67 13.63
CA GLY A 582 36.01 -9.26 12.81
C GLY A 582 37.00 -8.23 12.22
N SER A 583 36.54 -7.01 11.96
CA SER A 583 37.40 -5.90 11.53
C SER A 583 38.25 -5.37 12.68
N ALA A 584 37.68 -5.22 13.88
CA ALA A 584 38.42 -4.85 15.10
C ALA A 584 39.52 -5.87 15.43
N GLN A 585 39.20 -7.17 15.42
CA GLN A 585 40.18 -8.24 15.64
C GLN A 585 41.31 -8.23 14.60
N TYR A 586 41.00 -7.93 13.33
CA TYR A 586 42.02 -7.78 12.29
C TYR A 586 42.91 -6.54 12.55
N LYS A 587 42.33 -5.43 12.99
CA LYS A 587 43.07 -4.20 13.34
C LYS A 587 44.02 -4.42 14.52
N ILE A 588 43.67 -5.26 15.49
CA ILE A 588 44.59 -5.68 16.57
C ILE A 588 45.85 -6.35 15.98
N GLY A 589 45.69 -7.30 15.05
CA GLY A 589 46.83 -7.94 14.37
C GLY A 589 47.71 -6.94 13.60
N ARG A 590 47.09 -5.95 12.96
CA ARG A 590 47.81 -4.84 12.30
C ARG A 590 48.58 -3.95 13.29
N CYS A 591 48.01 -3.68 14.46
CA CYS A 591 48.70 -2.93 15.50
C CYS A 591 49.93 -3.68 16.03
N TYR A 592 49.85 -5.01 16.22
CA TYR A 592 51.02 -5.81 16.58
C TYR A 592 52.12 -5.81 15.49
N GLN A 593 51.74 -5.81 14.20
CA GLN A 593 52.71 -5.63 13.12
C GLN A 593 53.44 -4.30 13.24
N ARG A 594 52.71 -3.21 13.49
CA ARG A 594 53.30 -1.87 13.64
C ARG A 594 54.16 -1.75 14.90
N LEU A 595 53.74 -2.35 16.01
CA LEU A 595 54.55 -2.43 17.23
C LEU A 595 55.89 -3.13 16.99
N ARG A 596 55.88 -4.23 16.22
CA ARG A 596 57.11 -4.92 15.80
C ARG A 596 57.97 -4.04 14.91
N ASP A 597 57.38 -3.44 13.88
CA ASP A 597 58.11 -2.65 12.88
C ASP A 597 58.72 -1.38 13.52
N ALA A 598 58.08 -0.84 14.56
CA ALA A 598 58.59 0.25 15.39
C ALA A 598 59.60 -0.17 16.47
N GLY A 599 59.90 -1.48 16.61
CA GLY A 599 60.83 -2.00 17.63
C GLY A 599 60.29 -1.95 19.07
N LEU A 600 58.98 -1.79 19.26
CA LEU A 600 58.34 -1.63 20.57
C LEU A 600 57.99 -2.97 21.26
N ILE A 601 58.08 -4.08 20.53
CA ILE A 601 57.94 -5.46 21.04
C ILE A 601 58.94 -6.37 20.33
N GLY A 602 59.31 -7.49 20.98
CA GLY A 602 60.23 -8.46 20.39
C GLY A 602 59.65 -9.15 19.16
N ARG A 603 60.49 -9.52 18.18
CA ARG A 603 60.03 -10.18 16.94
C ARG A 603 59.28 -11.49 17.20
N ALA A 604 59.79 -12.33 18.10
CA ALA A 604 59.17 -13.61 18.43
C ALA A 604 57.80 -13.42 19.12
N GLU A 605 57.73 -12.47 20.05
CA GLU A 605 56.47 -12.08 20.72
C GLU A 605 55.44 -11.56 19.71
N ALA A 606 55.86 -10.65 18.82
CA ALA A 606 55.00 -10.10 17.78
C ALA A 606 54.42 -11.18 16.87
N GLU A 607 55.24 -12.12 16.40
CA GLU A 607 54.79 -13.20 15.51
C GLU A 607 53.70 -14.06 16.14
N ILE A 608 53.79 -14.33 17.45
CA ILE A 608 52.77 -15.06 18.22
C ILE A 608 51.47 -14.25 18.26
N LEU A 609 51.56 -12.97 18.64
CA LEU A 609 50.40 -12.09 18.81
C LEU A 609 49.67 -11.81 17.49
N ILE A 610 50.41 -11.53 16.41
CA ILE A 610 49.85 -11.28 15.08
C ILE A 610 49.13 -12.53 14.56
N ARG A 611 49.76 -13.70 14.70
CA ARG A 611 49.17 -14.97 14.27
C ARG A 611 47.88 -15.25 15.04
N ALA A 612 47.92 -15.15 16.37
CA ALA A 612 46.75 -15.38 17.21
C ALA A 612 45.58 -14.46 16.82
N ALA A 613 45.85 -13.18 16.58
CA ALA A 613 44.83 -12.22 16.14
C ALA A 613 44.20 -12.61 14.80
N TYR A 614 44.98 -12.97 13.79
CA TYR A 614 44.44 -13.35 12.47
C TYR A 614 43.77 -14.73 12.46
N GLU A 615 44.25 -15.68 13.24
CA GLU A 615 43.56 -16.95 13.45
C GLU A 615 42.20 -16.73 14.10
N ALA A 616 42.10 -15.81 15.07
CA ALA A 616 40.83 -15.42 15.67
C ALA A 616 39.87 -14.81 14.64
N VAL A 617 40.34 -13.96 13.70
CA VAL A 617 39.50 -13.47 12.60
C VAL A 617 38.93 -14.64 11.80
N VAL A 618 39.77 -15.57 11.34
CA VAL A 618 39.34 -16.67 10.46
C VAL A 618 38.42 -17.65 11.18
N LYS A 619 38.69 -17.92 12.47
CA LYS A 619 37.95 -18.91 13.26
C LYS A 619 36.65 -18.37 13.85
N LYS A 620 36.69 -17.18 14.45
CA LYS A 620 35.52 -16.59 15.13
C LYS A 620 34.66 -15.73 14.20
N TYR A 621 35.26 -15.16 13.15
CA TYR A 621 34.59 -14.21 12.25
C TYR A 621 34.76 -14.57 10.76
N PRO A 622 34.41 -15.80 10.33
CA PRO A 622 34.66 -16.26 8.97
C PRO A 622 33.92 -15.45 7.88
N GLY A 623 32.80 -14.82 8.22
CA GLY A 623 32.03 -13.93 7.32
C GLY A 623 32.51 -12.48 7.27
N SER A 624 33.53 -12.10 8.06
CA SER A 624 34.09 -10.75 8.04
C SER A 624 34.76 -10.45 6.69
N SER A 625 34.61 -9.22 6.19
CA SER A 625 35.32 -8.74 4.99
C SER A 625 36.84 -8.79 5.11
N THR A 626 37.37 -8.83 6.33
CA THR A 626 38.81 -8.94 6.63
C THR A 626 39.32 -10.39 6.71
N ALA A 627 38.44 -11.40 6.74
CA ALA A 627 38.84 -12.80 6.86
C ALA A 627 39.73 -13.30 5.69
N PRO A 628 39.50 -12.91 4.43
CA PRO A 628 40.40 -13.27 3.32
C PRO A 628 41.82 -12.72 3.52
N ALA A 629 41.96 -11.46 3.95
CA ALA A 629 43.25 -10.83 4.18
C ALA A 629 44.02 -11.51 5.34
N ALA A 630 43.31 -11.83 6.43
CA ALA A 630 43.87 -12.60 7.54
C ALA A 630 44.36 -13.98 7.09
N ARG A 631 43.56 -14.70 6.30
CA ARG A 631 43.91 -16.03 5.76
C ARG A 631 45.11 -15.97 4.83
N ASN A 632 45.19 -14.97 3.96
CA ASN A 632 46.32 -14.77 3.07
C ASN A 632 47.61 -14.52 3.87
N TRP A 633 47.54 -13.67 4.90
CA TRP A 633 48.69 -13.44 5.77
C TRP A 633 49.16 -14.74 6.46
N LEU A 634 48.23 -15.52 7.02
CA LEU A 634 48.55 -16.78 7.70
C LEU A 634 49.16 -17.81 6.75
N ASN A 635 48.68 -17.88 5.50
CA ASN A 635 49.22 -18.76 4.48
C ASN A 635 50.64 -18.39 4.06
N TYR A 636 50.89 -17.09 3.85
CA TYR A 636 52.22 -16.59 3.48
C TYR A 636 53.25 -16.81 4.60
N HIS A 637 52.82 -16.73 5.86
CA HIS A 637 53.68 -16.89 7.03
C HIS A 637 53.56 -18.29 7.66
N LYS A 638 53.14 -19.33 6.92
CA LYS A 638 53.19 -20.71 7.44
C LYS A 638 54.63 -21.05 7.84
N LYS A 639 54.85 -21.56 9.06
CA LYS A 639 56.11 -22.24 9.37
C LYS A 639 56.29 -23.37 8.35
N PRO A 640 57.48 -23.58 7.75
CA PRO A 640 57.76 -24.85 7.11
C PRO A 640 57.52 -25.95 8.15
N ALA A 641 56.82 -27.01 7.77
CA ALA A 641 56.65 -28.17 8.63
C ALA A 641 58.04 -28.68 9.05
N GLU A 642 58.32 -28.68 10.35
CA GLU A 642 59.43 -29.44 10.91
C GLU A 642 59.18 -30.92 10.60
N GLY A 643 59.82 -31.45 9.54
CA GLY A 643 59.70 -32.87 9.20
C GLY A 643 59.91 -33.16 7.72
N GLY A 644 61.17 -33.21 7.29
CA GLY A 644 61.53 -33.66 5.95
C GLY A 644 63.04 -33.65 5.71
N LYS A 645 63.80 -34.32 6.58
CA LYS A 645 65.18 -34.74 6.26
C LYS A 645 65.10 -35.65 5.02
N LYS A 646 65.81 -35.29 3.95
CA LYS A 646 66.39 -36.25 3.02
C LYS A 646 67.85 -36.45 3.39
#